data_AF-A0A968TC94-F1
#
_entry.id   AF-A0A968TC94-F1
#
_cell.length_a   1.000
_cell.length_b   1.000
_cell.length_c   1.000
_cell.angle_alpha   90.00
_cell.angle_beta   90.00
_cell.angle_gamma   90.00
#
_symmetry.space_group_name_H-M   'P 1'
#
loop_
_entity.id
_entity.type
_entity.pdbx_description
1 polymer ?
#
loop_
_entity_poly.entity_id
_entity_poly.type
_entity_poly.pdbx_seq_one_letter_code
_entity_poly.pdbx_strand_id
1 'polypeptide(L)'
;MPEVLQPDHHDHREPIDLLLIDGTVVTMDATYRVLPAGAVAVHQGVIVAIGERDELLARYIATEVLDCSGCAVLPGLINGHAHVPMSLLRGMVADYQQLDVWLLGYMFPVESQFVTPEFSHVGALLSCAEMLRGGTTTFVDMYYFEEEVARAADIAGMRAICGQTVLRMPTPDALSYDDGLERARAFIEAWLGHPRITPTIAPHAPYTCTDQIYIEAAALCAHFNVPLITHLSETAREVQESRNLNAATPIGYAHRVGAFDVPCIAAHCVHATEDDLLLMRAHGVGVVPCPSSNLKLASGIAPYQRLLDVGVRTGLGTDGPASNDDQDMFTEIHLAAMLPKGLTGDPTVMPARDALSLATNRGAEAIHMAHQIGSLEVGKRADVIVVRLDTLHGAPRYTYSPETIYSQLVYSTRSADVRDVFVDGVGLLRNHELLTLDVPEIMQRAQQIADQINIFLAGREENLLDKILAIGGVRQAEIFEIQVKAQISEADIARIEAGLHAPDISITKASERMQYDTYFLFHKRERGRIRIREDRRLDPGARLDSKYTITLMEDGSLGDYPFALLLSRARYTAPAEHSTRFYREYFHPDQEIEIEKYRRRWRILYQNKDFAVNIDRLVGHPQPGPFLEIKSRAWGRRDADERAALIGEMLQRWGVDTDNLVKQEYIELER
;
A
#
# COMPACT_ATOMS: atom_id res chain seq x y z
N MET A 1 -67.83 48.60 -29.63
CA MET A 1 -66.36 48.45 -29.53
C MET A 1 -66.10 47.03 -29.11
N PRO A 2 -65.48 46.18 -29.95
CA PRO A 2 -65.11 44.86 -29.52
C PRO A 2 -63.84 44.95 -28.66
N GLU A 3 -63.89 44.28 -27.52
CA GLU A 3 -62.80 44.05 -26.59
C GLU A 3 -61.58 43.48 -27.33
N VAL A 4 -60.45 44.18 -27.22
CA VAL A 4 -59.15 43.69 -27.67
C VAL A 4 -58.73 42.62 -26.68
N LEU A 5 -58.89 41.36 -27.07
CA LEU A 5 -58.25 40.23 -26.40
C LEU A 5 -56.73 40.49 -26.36
N GLN A 6 -56.18 40.59 -25.16
CA GLN A 6 -54.74 40.59 -24.93
C GLN A 6 -54.14 39.30 -25.48
N PRO A 7 -52.98 39.33 -26.15
CA PRO A 7 -52.32 38.11 -26.56
C PRO A 7 -51.85 37.34 -25.32
N ASP A 8 -52.18 36.05 -25.27
CA ASP A 8 -51.61 35.10 -24.32
C ASP A 8 -50.07 35.21 -24.40
N HIS A 9 -49.45 35.78 -23.37
CA HIS A 9 -48.01 35.72 -23.16
C HIS A 9 -47.68 34.31 -22.67
N HIS A 10 -47.81 33.31 -23.54
CA HIS A 10 -47.19 32.02 -23.30
C HIS A 10 -45.67 32.22 -23.35
N ASP A 11 -45.03 32.10 -22.18
CA ASP A 11 -43.59 32.02 -22.07
C ASP A 11 -43.11 30.82 -22.90
N HIS A 12 -42.49 31.09 -24.06
CA HIS A 12 -42.06 30.07 -25.01
C HIS A 12 -40.77 29.33 -24.59
N ARG A 13 -40.26 29.61 -23.38
CA ARG A 13 -39.03 29.01 -22.86
C ARG A 13 -39.24 27.56 -22.41
N GLU A 14 -38.26 26.72 -22.70
CA GLU A 14 -38.23 25.31 -22.31
C GLU A 14 -37.87 25.19 -20.80
N PRO A 15 -38.63 24.44 -19.97
CA PRO A 15 -38.30 24.28 -18.55
C PRO A 15 -37.10 23.36 -18.34
N ILE A 16 -36.20 23.74 -17.44
CA ILE A 16 -35.00 22.96 -17.04
C ILE A 16 -34.77 23.01 -15.53
N ASP A 17 -33.86 22.18 -15.03
CA ASP A 17 -33.62 22.06 -13.58
C ASP A 17 -32.63 23.13 -13.11
N LEU A 18 -31.49 23.22 -13.80
CA LEU A 18 -30.37 24.07 -13.42
C LEU A 18 -29.81 24.80 -14.64
N LEU A 19 -29.47 26.08 -14.45
CA LEU A 19 -28.73 26.89 -15.41
C LEU A 19 -27.54 27.58 -14.73
N LEU A 20 -26.33 27.21 -15.13
CA LEU A 20 -25.07 27.85 -14.72
C LEU A 20 -24.79 28.99 -15.71
N ILE A 21 -24.57 30.22 -15.25
CA ILE A 21 -24.36 31.40 -16.13
C ILE A 21 -23.10 32.19 -15.77
N ASP A 22 -22.60 32.99 -16.72
CA ASP A 22 -21.51 33.97 -16.56
C ASP A 22 -20.13 33.36 -16.15
N GLY A 23 -20.00 32.04 -16.18
CA GLY A 23 -18.75 31.34 -15.92
C GLY A 23 -17.84 31.26 -17.15
N THR A 24 -16.53 31.07 -16.93
CA THR A 24 -15.65 30.62 -18.01
C THR A 24 -15.86 29.12 -18.19
N VAL A 25 -16.63 28.73 -19.21
CA VAL A 25 -16.96 27.30 -19.44
C VAL A 25 -15.80 26.64 -20.17
N VAL A 26 -15.14 25.70 -19.50
CA VAL A 26 -14.05 24.89 -20.03
C VAL A 26 -14.62 23.51 -20.34
N THR A 27 -14.95 23.27 -21.61
CA THR A 27 -15.77 22.10 -21.99
C THR A 27 -15.05 20.77 -21.87
N MET A 28 -13.73 20.74 -22.10
CA MET A 28 -12.95 19.50 -22.27
C MET A 28 -13.52 18.54 -23.33
N ASP A 29 -14.32 19.05 -24.27
CA ASP A 29 -14.77 18.26 -25.42
C ASP A 29 -13.62 17.99 -26.41
N ALA A 30 -13.89 17.26 -27.49
CA ALA A 30 -12.88 16.90 -28.48
C ALA A 30 -12.16 18.10 -29.13
N THR A 31 -12.74 19.30 -29.04
CA THR A 31 -12.18 20.56 -29.57
C THR A 31 -11.67 21.50 -28.49
N TYR A 32 -11.76 21.12 -27.21
CA TYR A 32 -11.34 21.89 -26.04
C TYR A 32 -11.87 23.33 -26.03
N ARG A 33 -13.16 23.52 -26.37
CA ARG A 33 -13.79 24.84 -26.39
C ARG A 33 -13.74 25.50 -25.02
N VAL A 34 -13.42 26.80 -25.03
CA VAL A 34 -13.51 27.69 -23.87
C VAL A 34 -14.48 28.80 -24.24
N LEU A 35 -15.56 28.97 -23.46
CA LEU A 35 -16.56 30.02 -23.66
C LEU A 35 -16.43 31.05 -22.53
N PRO A 36 -15.86 32.24 -22.81
CA PRO A 36 -15.84 33.33 -21.83
C PRO A 36 -17.27 33.80 -21.57
N ALA A 37 -17.71 33.84 -20.30
CA ALA A 37 -19.09 34.15 -19.91
C ALA A 37 -20.15 33.21 -20.53
N GLY A 38 -19.79 31.94 -20.67
CA GLY A 38 -20.69 30.89 -21.15
C GLY A 38 -21.72 30.45 -20.10
N ALA A 39 -22.64 29.63 -20.56
CA ALA A 39 -23.68 29.02 -19.75
C ALA A 39 -23.85 27.53 -20.07
N VAL A 40 -24.32 26.77 -19.07
CA VAL A 40 -24.58 25.32 -19.16
C VAL A 40 -25.98 25.06 -18.60
N ALA A 41 -26.87 24.51 -19.44
CA ALA A 41 -28.23 24.13 -19.08
C ALA A 41 -28.31 22.63 -18.79
N VAL A 42 -28.95 22.28 -17.68
CA VAL A 42 -29.07 20.90 -17.18
C VAL A 42 -30.54 20.57 -16.91
N HIS A 43 -30.97 19.41 -17.39
CA HIS A 43 -32.29 18.86 -17.11
C HIS A 43 -32.23 17.34 -16.96
N GLN A 44 -32.88 16.82 -15.93
CA GLN A 44 -32.92 15.41 -15.54
C GLN A 44 -31.51 14.79 -15.41
N GLY A 45 -30.59 15.60 -14.87
CA GLY A 45 -29.19 15.25 -14.68
C GLY A 45 -28.37 15.12 -15.96
N VAL A 46 -28.88 15.61 -17.10
CA VAL A 46 -28.22 15.61 -18.40
C VAL A 46 -27.95 17.04 -18.85
N ILE A 47 -26.80 17.26 -19.47
CA ILE A 47 -26.47 18.54 -20.11
C ILE A 47 -27.29 18.65 -21.39
N VAL A 48 -28.19 19.65 -21.47
CA VAL A 48 -29.10 19.83 -22.61
C VAL A 48 -28.67 20.96 -23.56
N ALA A 49 -27.89 21.93 -23.06
CA ALA A 49 -27.30 22.97 -23.90
C ALA A 49 -26.05 23.58 -23.25
N ILE A 50 -25.13 24.05 -24.10
CA ILE A 50 -23.94 24.81 -23.72
C ILE A 50 -23.81 25.93 -24.75
N GLY A 51 -23.63 27.17 -24.31
CA GLY A 51 -23.54 28.30 -25.23
C GLY A 51 -23.38 29.63 -24.51
N GLU A 52 -23.72 30.71 -25.21
CA GLU A 52 -23.70 32.06 -24.65
C GLU A 52 -24.85 32.25 -23.65
N ARG A 53 -24.61 33.03 -22.60
CA ARG A 53 -25.58 33.31 -21.54
C ARG A 53 -26.94 33.76 -22.08
N ASP A 54 -26.95 34.80 -22.91
CA ASP A 54 -28.18 35.45 -23.36
C ASP A 54 -29.04 34.51 -24.23
N GLU A 55 -28.38 33.65 -25.02
CA GLU A 55 -29.05 32.63 -25.83
C GLU A 55 -29.76 31.61 -24.94
N LEU A 56 -29.10 31.11 -23.89
CA LEU A 56 -29.67 30.12 -22.98
C LEU A 56 -30.77 30.73 -22.10
N LEU A 57 -30.63 31.97 -21.62
CA LEU A 57 -31.66 32.67 -20.85
C LEU A 57 -32.92 32.99 -21.68
N ALA A 58 -32.75 33.23 -22.98
CA ALA A 58 -33.86 33.43 -23.90
C ALA A 58 -34.57 32.12 -24.27
N ARG A 59 -33.86 30.99 -24.23
CA ARG A 59 -34.39 29.67 -24.59
C ARG A 59 -35.00 28.91 -23.42
N TYR A 60 -34.43 29.03 -22.22
CA TYR A 60 -34.77 28.18 -21.09
C TYR A 60 -35.29 28.96 -19.89
N ILE A 61 -36.17 28.32 -19.12
CA ILE A 61 -36.59 28.76 -17.79
C ILE A 61 -36.16 27.70 -16.77
N ALA A 62 -35.20 28.04 -15.91
CA ALA A 62 -34.61 27.10 -14.97
C ALA A 62 -35.25 27.19 -13.58
N THR A 63 -35.32 26.06 -12.87
CA THR A 63 -35.71 26.02 -11.45
C THR A 63 -34.66 26.70 -10.57
N GLU A 64 -33.38 26.45 -10.85
CA GLU A 64 -32.24 27.11 -10.23
C GLU A 64 -31.39 27.81 -11.30
N VAL A 65 -31.07 29.09 -11.10
CA VAL A 65 -30.08 29.81 -11.90
C VAL A 65 -28.92 30.18 -10.99
N LEU A 66 -27.72 29.73 -11.32
CA LEU A 66 -26.52 29.96 -10.52
C LEU A 66 -25.50 30.83 -11.27
N ASP A 67 -25.20 31.98 -10.69
CA ASP A 67 -24.17 32.89 -11.19
C ASP A 67 -22.77 32.36 -10.88
N CYS A 68 -22.01 32.12 -11.95
CA CYS A 68 -20.63 31.63 -11.94
C CYS A 68 -19.64 32.72 -12.37
N SER A 69 -20.03 33.99 -12.31
CA SER A 69 -19.15 35.13 -12.55
C SER A 69 -17.85 35.00 -11.76
N GLY A 70 -16.73 35.20 -12.44
CA GLY A 70 -15.41 35.08 -11.83
C GLY A 70 -14.96 33.65 -11.52
N CYS A 71 -15.70 32.63 -11.94
CA CYS A 71 -15.38 31.21 -11.79
C CYS A 71 -15.15 30.52 -13.15
N ALA A 72 -14.49 29.36 -13.11
CA ALA A 72 -14.50 28.38 -14.21
C ALA A 72 -15.59 27.34 -13.97
N VAL A 73 -16.26 26.90 -15.04
CA VAL A 73 -17.19 25.77 -15.03
C VAL A 73 -16.58 24.67 -15.89
N LEU A 74 -16.30 23.52 -15.31
CA LEU A 74 -15.63 22.39 -15.96
C LEU A 74 -16.29 21.07 -15.57
N PRO A 75 -16.04 19.97 -16.31
CA PRO A 75 -16.43 18.64 -15.87
C PRO A 75 -15.84 18.36 -14.49
N GLY A 76 -16.56 17.59 -13.69
CA GLY A 76 -16.01 17.14 -12.42
C GLY A 76 -14.76 16.28 -12.58
N LEU A 77 -13.87 16.38 -11.60
CA LEU A 77 -12.61 15.64 -11.62
C LEU A 77 -12.89 14.15 -11.40
N ILE A 78 -12.07 13.32 -12.05
CA ILE A 78 -12.14 11.87 -11.99
C ILE A 78 -10.87 11.36 -11.32
N ASN A 79 -11.03 10.77 -10.14
CA ASN A 79 -9.98 10.04 -9.44
C ASN A 79 -9.98 8.58 -9.93
N GLY A 80 -9.13 8.25 -10.89
CA GLY A 80 -9.16 6.97 -11.58
C GLY A 80 -8.64 5.78 -10.77
N HIS A 81 -8.10 6.00 -9.57
CA HIS A 81 -7.62 4.95 -8.67
C HIS A 81 -7.43 5.47 -7.23
N ALA A 82 -8.08 4.82 -6.27
CA ALA A 82 -8.01 5.10 -4.85
C ALA A 82 -8.18 3.83 -3.99
N HIS A 83 -7.91 4.01 -2.70
CA HIS A 83 -8.30 3.10 -1.61
C HIS A 83 -9.01 3.92 -0.53
N VAL A 84 -10.27 4.27 -0.78
CA VAL A 84 -10.95 5.35 -0.05
C VAL A 84 -11.08 5.09 1.45
N PRO A 85 -11.23 3.86 1.97
CA PRO A 85 -11.27 3.66 3.42
C PRO A 85 -9.96 3.90 4.15
N MET A 86 -8.83 3.89 3.45
CA MET A 86 -7.50 4.15 4.03
C MET A 86 -7.34 5.61 4.52
N SER A 87 -8.33 6.48 4.32
CA SER A 87 -8.42 7.78 4.98
C SER A 87 -8.32 7.69 6.51
N LEU A 88 -8.73 6.58 7.11
CA LEU A 88 -8.59 6.31 8.54
C LEU A 88 -7.16 5.94 8.95
N LEU A 89 -6.30 5.63 7.98
CA LEU A 89 -4.88 5.28 8.15
C LEU A 89 -3.96 6.45 7.77
N ARG A 90 -4.53 7.62 7.47
CA ARG A 90 -3.80 8.82 7.06
C ARG A 90 -2.75 9.20 8.10
N GLY A 91 -1.51 9.37 7.65
CA GLY A 91 -0.39 9.78 8.51
C GLY A 91 -0.02 8.76 9.61
N MET A 92 -0.50 7.52 9.53
CA MET A 92 -0.26 6.49 10.55
C MET A 92 1.22 6.05 10.61
N VAL A 93 1.87 5.93 9.45
CA VAL A 93 3.25 5.45 9.35
C VAL A 93 4.15 6.61 8.96
N ALA A 94 5.16 6.91 9.80
CA ALA A 94 6.16 7.93 9.51
C ALA A 94 7.17 7.49 8.43
N ASP A 95 7.77 8.46 7.74
CA ASP A 95 8.61 8.30 6.53
C ASP A 95 9.98 7.61 6.73
N TYR A 96 10.08 6.58 7.58
CA TYR A 96 11.34 5.89 7.89
C TYR A 96 11.46 4.49 7.28
N GLN A 97 10.54 4.08 6.40
CA GLN A 97 10.34 2.68 6.02
C GLN A 97 10.17 2.51 4.50
N GLN A 98 10.74 1.44 3.93
CA GLN A 98 10.50 1.06 2.53
C GLN A 98 9.11 0.42 2.36
N LEU A 99 8.60 0.36 1.12
CA LEU A 99 7.27 -0.17 0.79
C LEU A 99 7.00 -1.56 1.39
N ASP A 100 7.99 -2.46 1.38
CA ASP A 100 7.84 -3.79 1.96
C ASP A 100 7.66 -3.76 3.49
N VAL A 101 8.34 -2.86 4.20
CA VAL A 101 8.19 -2.66 5.65
C VAL A 101 6.89 -1.93 5.98
N TRP A 102 6.53 -0.90 5.20
CA TRP A 102 5.27 -0.19 5.34
C TRP A 102 4.08 -1.14 5.19
N LEU A 103 4.05 -1.91 4.10
CA LEU A 103 2.95 -2.80 3.76
C LEU A 103 2.86 -4.01 4.71
N LEU A 104 3.95 -4.79 4.83
CA LEU A 104 3.93 -6.03 5.62
C LEU A 104 4.04 -5.78 7.13
N GLY A 105 4.76 -4.73 7.52
CA GLY A 105 5.04 -4.42 8.92
C GLY A 105 3.92 -3.64 9.60
N TYR A 106 3.27 -2.70 8.91
CA TYR A 106 2.28 -1.81 9.54
C TYR A 106 0.89 -1.95 8.93
N MET A 107 0.76 -1.84 7.61
CA MET A 107 -0.55 -1.83 6.95
C MET A 107 -1.30 -3.14 7.12
N PHE A 108 -0.78 -4.27 6.64
CA PHE A 108 -1.48 -5.56 6.74
C PHE A 108 -1.86 -5.95 8.17
N PRO A 109 -1.00 -5.80 9.19
CA PRO A 109 -1.41 -6.06 10.57
C PRO A 109 -2.57 -5.18 11.04
N VAL A 110 -2.53 -3.87 10.76
CA VAL A 110 -3.62 -2.94 11.14
C VAL A 110 -4.89 -3.28 10.36
N GLU A 111 -4.78 -3.51 9.06
CA GLU A 111 -5.92 -3.88 8.22
C GLU A 111 -6.57 -5.18 8.71
N SER A 112 -5.78 -6.21 8.98
CA SER A 112 -6.28 -7.51 9.44
C SER A 112 -7.05 -7.44 10.76
N GLN A 113 -6.78 -6.43 11.58
CA GLN A 113 -7.39 -6.27 12.90
C GLN A 113 -8.54 -5.26 12.92
N PHE A 114 -8.45 -4.18 12.14
CA PHE A 114 -9.35 -3.04 12.22
C PHE A 114 -10.25 -2.86 11.00
N VAL A 115 -9.90 -3.43 9.84
CA VAL A 115 -10.77 -3.35 8.67
C VAL A 115 -11.98 -4.24 8.89
N THR A 116 -13.10 -3.57 9.06
CA THR A 116 -14.44 -4.10 9.30
C THR A 116 -15.41 -3.38 8.37
N PRO A 117 -16.68 -3.81 8.28
CA PRO A 117 -17.69 -3.04 7.56
C PRO A 117 -17.80 -1.59 8.04
N GLU A 118 -17.74 -1.36 9.36
CA GLU A 118 -17.79 -0.01 9.91
C GLU A 118 -16.57 0.84 9.53
N PHE A 119 -15.37 0.27 9.62
CA PHE A 119 -14.14 0.94 9.16
C PHE A 119 -14.28 1.38 7.70
N SER A 120 -14.73 0.46 6.84
CA SER A 120 -14.84 0.68 5.40
C SER A 120 -15.86 1.77 5.09
N HIS A 121 -17.01 1.74 5.77
CA HIS A 121 -18.05 2.75 5.63
C HIS A 121 -17.61 4.14 6.09
N VAL A 122 -17.06 4.25 7.31
CA VAL A 122 -16.65 5.55 7.89
C VAL A 122 -15.48 6.16 7.10
N GLY A 123 -14.48 5.35 6.73
CA GLY A 123 -13.36 5.80 5.91
C GLY A 123 -13.81 6.25 4.52
N ALA A 124 -14.74 5.53 3.89
CA ALA A 124 -15.31 5.93 2.61
C ALA A 124 -16.09 7.25 2.70
N LEU A 125 -16.91 7.46 3.75
CA LEU A 125 -17.60 8.74 3.97
C LEU A 125 -16.62 9.90 4.15
N LEU A 126 -15.52 9.69 4.90
CA LEU A 126 -14.48 10.70 5.09
C LEU A 126 -13.81 11.08 3.77
N SER A 127 -13.41 10.09 2.97
CA SER A 127 -12.83 10.32 1.64
C SER A 127 -13.81 10.97 0.68
N CYS A 128 -15.09 10.57 0.68
CA CYS A 128 -16.11 11.21 -0.16
C CYS A 128 -16.28 12.69 0.20
N ALA A 129 -16.28 13.04 1.49
CA ALA A 129 -16.35 14.42 1.95
C ALA A 129 -15.15 15.25 1.46
N GLU A 130 -13.93 14.72 1.56
CA GLU A 130 -12.71 15.36 1.07
C GLU A 130 -12.72 15.53 -0.46
N MET A 131 -13.03 14.46 -1.19
CA MET A 131 -13.09 14.45 -2.66
C MET A 131 -14.11 15.45 -3.20
N LEU A 132 -15.31 15.52 -2.62
CA LEU A 132 -16.32 16.50 -3.00
C LEU A 132 -15.84 17.93 -2.76
N ARG A 133 -15.19 18.22 -1.62
CA ARG A 133 -14.59 19.54 -1.36
C ARG A 133 -13.46 19.88 -2.33
N GLY A 134 -12.79 18.88 -2.88
CA GLY A 134 -11.74 19.02 -3.90
C GLY A 134 -12.22 19.02 -5.34
N GLY A 135 -13.53 18.88 -5.61
CA GLY A 135 -14.08 18.89 -6.97
C GLY A 135 -14.04 17.54 -7.68
N THR A 136 -13.72 16.46 -6.99
CA THR A 136 -13.85 15.09 -7.51
C THR A 136 -15.32 14.68 -7.48
N THR A 137 -15.81 14.18 -8.61
CA THR A 137 -17.20 13.73 -8.80
C THR A 137 -17.30 12.22 -9.00
N THR A 138 -16.23 11.63 -9.53
CA THR A 138 -16.13 10.20 -9.81
C THR A 138 -14.83 9.66 -9.24
N PHE A 139 -14.88 8.50 -8.59
CA PHE A 139 -13.68 7.77 -8.19
C PHE A 139 -13.74 6.28 -8.57
N VAL A 140 -12.57 5.64 -8.65
CA VAL A 140 -12.43 4.20 -8.82
C VAL A 140 -11.74 3.66 -7.58
N ASP A 141 -12.46 2.85 -6.80
CA ASP A 141 -11.94 2.22 -5.60
C ASP A 141 -11.55 0.77 -5.86
N MET A 142 -10.57 0.32 -5.11
CA MET A 142 -10.38 -1.10 -4.89
C MET A 142 -10.00 -1.35 -3.43
N TYR A 143 -10.91 -1.93 -2.66
CA TYR A 143 -10.67 -2.24 -1.26
C TYR A 143 -11.46 -3.49 -0.84
N TYR A 144 -11.59 -3.66 0.48
CA TYR A 144 -12.42 -4.67 1.12
C TYR A 144 -13.79 -4.10 1.49
N PHE A 145 -14.78 -4.97 1.69
CA PHE A 145 -16.15 -4.57 2.04
C PHE A 145 -16.73 -3.51 1.09
N GLU A 146 -16.55 -3.69 -0.22
CA GLU A 146 -16.95 -2.71 -1.25
C GLU A 146 -18.45 -2.39 -1.26
N GLU A 147 -19.30 -3.24 -0.67
CA GLU A 147 -20.70 -2.89 -0.47
C GLU A 147 -20.92 -1.72 0.51
N GLU A 148 -19.97 -1.49 1.43
CA GLU A 148 -19.98 -0.37 2.37
C GLU A 148 -19.44 0.90 1.72
N VAL A 149 -18.43 0.77 0.85
CA VAL A 149 -17.89 1.85 0.03
C VAL A 149 -18.95 2.34 -0.96
N ALA A 150 -19.60 1.43 -1.68
CA ALA A 150 -20.72 1.72 -2.57
C ALA A 150 -21.87 2.44 -1.84
N ARG A 151 -22.21 2.00 -0.61
CA ARG A 151 -23.21 2.67 0.22
C ARG A 151 -22.79 4.09 0.63
N ALA A 152 -21.55 4.29 1.03
CA ALA A 152 -21.03 5.61 1.39
C ALA A 152 -21.03 6.56 0.17
N ALA A 153 -20.61 6.08 -1.00
CA ALA A 153 -20.64 6.83 -2.25
C ALA A 153 -22.07 7.23 -2.66
N ASP A 154 -23.02 6.31 -2.53
CA ASP A 154 -24.43 6.61 -2.82
C ASP A 154 -25.03 7.63 -1.84
N ILE A 155 -24.76 7.51 -0.54
CA ILE A 155 -25.14 8.50 0.48
C ILE A 155 -24.55 9.87 0.16
N ALA A 156 -23.28 9.94 -0.22
CA ALA A 156 -22.61 11.17 -0.61
C ALA A 156 -23.19 11.76 -1.91
N GLY A 157 -23.81 10.95 -2.75
CA GLY A 157 -24.32 11.30 -4.07
C GLY A 157 -23.28 11.19 -5.20
N MET A 158 -22.11 10.60 -4.91
CA MET A 158 -20.99 10.49 -5.85
C MET A 158 -21.18 9.36 -6.85
N ARG A 159 -20.42 9.43 -7.95
CA ARG A 159 -20.25 8.33 -8.89
C ARG A 159 -19.02 7.51 -8.50
N ALA A 160 -19.12 6.18 -8.57
CA ALA A 160 -18.00 5.32 -8.24
C ALA A 160 -17.94 4.05 -9.08
N ILE A 161 -16.73 3.57 -9.36
CA ILE A 161 -16.46 2.18 -9.73
C ILE A 161 -15.84 1.51 -8.51
N CYS A 162 -16.51 0.52 -7.95
CA CYS A 162 -16.13 -0.14 -6.70
C CYS A 162 -15.62 -1.54 -7.00
N GLY A 163 -14.36 -1.84 -6.70
CA GLY A 163 -13.69 -3.07 -7.10
C GLY A 163 -13.40 -4.00 -5.91
N GLN A 164 -14.21 -5.05 -5.72
CA GLN A 164 -14.02 -5.98 -4.62
C GLN A 164 -12.65 -6.67 -4.74
N THR A 165 -11.78 -6.40 -3.77
CA THR A 165 -10.40 -6.88 -3.83
C THR A 165 -10.35 -8.39 -3.56
N VAL A 166 -9.54 -9.09 -4.37
CA VAL A 166 -9.26 -10.53 -4.22
C VAL A 166 -7.75 -10.78 -4.26
N LEU A 167 -7.25 -11.60 -3.34
CA LEU A 167 -5.85 -12.03 -3.24
C LEU A 167 -5.76 -13.53 -2.95
N ARG A 168 -4.56 -14.12 -3.14
CA ARG A 168 -4.30 -15.53 -2.76
C ARG A 168 -4.26 -15.76 -1.24
N MET A 169 -4.04 -14.70 -0.46
CA MET A 169 -3.96 -14.75 1.00
C MET A 169 -5.30 -14.35 1.61
N PRO A 170 -5.61 -14.75 2.86
CA PRO A 170 -6.81 -14.28 3.55
C PRO A 170 -6.86 -12.75 3.61
N THR A 171 -8.04 -12.19 3.42
CA THR A 171 -8.35 -10.76 3.48
C THR A 171 -9.25 -10.48 4.68
N PRO A 172 -9.45 -9.20 5.09
CA PRO A 172 -10.36 -8.85 6.18
C PRO A 172 -11.80 -9.36 5.99
N ASP A 173 -12.24 -9.56 4.75
CA ASP A 173 -13.62 -9.91 4.38
C ASP A 173 -13.78 -11.29 3.73
N ALA A 174 -12.68 -12.03 3.50
CA ALA A 174 -12.68 -13.37 2.94
C ALA A 174 -11.52 -14.23 3.49
N LEU A 175 -11.82 -15.47 3.91
CA LEU A 175 -10.81 -16.38 4.47
C LEU A 175 -9.97 -17.09 3.40
N SER A 176 -10.47 -17.12 2.16
CA SER A 176 -9.84 -17.75 1.00
C SER A 176 -10.12 -16.95 -0.26
N TYR A 177 -9.35 -17.19 -1.33
CA TYR A 177 -9.60 -16.52 -2.61
C TYR A 177 -10.93 -16.96 -3.24
N ASP A 178 -11.38 -18.20 -3.02
CA ASP A 178 -12.69 -18.70 -3.47
C ASP A 178 -13.83 -17.91 -2.81
N ASP A 179 -13.74 -17.69 -1.49
CA ASP A 179 -14.70 -16.85 -0.76
C ASP A 179 -14.67 -15.40 -1.27
N GLY A 180 -13.49 -14.87 -1.60
CA GLY A 180 -13.32 -13.54 -2.18
C GLY A 180 -13.97 -13.40 -3.56
N LEU A 181 -13.84 -14.40 -4.43
CA LEU A 181 -14.49 -14.44 -5.74
C LEU A 181 -16.02 -14.51 -5.62
N GLU A 182 -16.54 -15.34 -4.70
CA GLU A 182 -17.98 -15.44 -4.46
C GLU A 182 -18.54 -14.15 -3.86
N ARG A 183 -17.79 -13.51 -2.94
CA ARG A 183 -18.13 -12.20 -2.41
C ARG A 183 -18.19 -11.14 -3.51
N ALA A 184 -17.21 -11.10 -4.41
CA ALA A 184 -17.20 -10.19 -5.54
C ALA A 184 -18.40 -10.41 -6.47
N ARG A 185 -18.77 -11.68 -6.75
CA ARG A 185 -19.98 -12.03 -7.50
C ARG A 185 -21.23 -11.48 -6.81
N ALA A 186 -21.42 -11.77 -5.53
CA ALA A 186 -22.58 -11.32 -4.77
C ALA A 186 -22.69 -9.79 -4.72
N PHE A 187 -21.55 -9.10 -4.57
CA PHE A 187 -21.49 -7.63 -4.61
C PHE A 187 -21.90 -7.09 -5.98
N ILE A 188 -21.37 -7.64 -7.08
CA ILE A 188 -21.75 -7.27 -8.44
C ILE A 188 -23.25 -7.47 -8.65
N GLU A 189 -23.78 -8.64 -8.32
CA GLU A 189 -25.21 -8.95 -8.47
C GLU A 189 -26.11 -8.00 -7.68
N ALA A 190 -25.70 -7.57 -6.49
CA ALA A 190 -26.48 -6.69 -5.62
C ALA A 190 -26.53 -5.23 -6.11
N TRP A 191 -25.47 -4.75 -6.76
CA TRP A 191 -25.32 -3.34 -7.13
C TRP A 191 -25.43 -3.07 -8.64
N LEU A 192 -25.46 -4.12 -9.48
CA LEU A 192 -25.54 -3.96 -10.92
C LEU A 192 -26.80 -3.18 -11.32
N GLY A 193 -26.62 -2.17 -12.18
CA GLY A 193 -27.70 -1.31 -12.65
C GLY A 193 -28.00 -0.10 -11.76
N HIS A 194 -27.25 0.10 -10.68
CA HIS A 194 -27.31 1.36 -9.92
C HIS A 194 -26.91 2.56 -10.81
N PRO A 195 -27.61 3.71 -10.74
CA PRO A 195 -27.38 4.83 -11.67
C PRO A 195 -26.00 5.49 -11.57
N ARG A 196 -25.32 5.35 -10.44
CA ARG A 196 -24.01 5.99 -10.15
C ARG A 196 -22.90 5.03 -9.72
N ILE A 197 -23.23 3.78 -9.38
CA ILE A 197 -22.27 2.82 -8.84
C ILE A 197 -22.09 1.70 -9.85
N THR A 198 -20.85 1.47 -10.26
CA THR A 198 -20.45 0.34 -11.09
C THR A 198 -19.72 -0.66 -10.21
N PRO A 199 -20.36 -1.75 -9.76
CA PRO A 199 -19.66 -2.77 -8.98
C PRO A 199 -18.78 -3.61 -9.90
N THR A 200 -17.62 -4.01 -9.41
CA THR A 200 -16.71 -4.89 -10.11
C THR A 200 -15.80 -5.67 -9.16
N ILE A 201 -14.81 -6.37 -9.71
CA ILE A 201 -13.79 -7.13 -9.02
C ILE A 201 -12.40 -6.52 -9.29
N ALA A 202 -11.54 -6.56 -8.26
CA ALA A 202 -10.18 -6.04 -8.32
C ALA A 202 -9.15 -7.08 -7.85
N PRO A 203 -8.67 -8.00 -8.70
CA PRO A 203 -7.50 -8.81 -8.36
C PRO A 203 -6.31 -7.88 -8.07
N HIS A 204 -5.77 -7.94 -6.86
CA HIS A 204 -4.88 -6.89 -6.34
C HIS A 204 -3.68 -6.58 -7.25
N ALA A 205 -2.80 -7.56 -7.49
CA ALA A 205 -1.61 -7.40 -8.34
C ALA A 205 -1.04 -8.77 -8.78
N PRO A 206 -0.20 -8.83 -9.83
CA PRO A 206 0.41 -10.07 -10.30
C PRO A 206 1.23 -10.86 -9.27
N TYR A 207 1.84 -10.17 -8.29
CA TYR A 207 2.63 -10.84 -7.24
C TYR A 207 1.81 -11.37 -6.06
N THR A 208 0.53 -10.98 -5.95
CA THR A 208 -0.40 -11.46 -4.91
C THR A 208 -1.52 -12.36 -5.43
N CYS A 209 -1.70 -12.44 -6.75
CA CYS A 209 -2.75 -13.22 -7.41
C CYS A 209 -2.17 -14.33 -8.28
N THR A 210 -2.85 -15.47 -8.33
CA THR A 210 -2.49 -16.60 -9.21
C THR A 210 -3.13 -16.44 -10.58
N ASP A 211 -2.67 -17.21 -11.57
CA ASP A 211 -3.31 -17.30 -12.89
C ASP A 211 -4.82 -17.55 -12.77
N GLN A 212 -5.21 -18.46 -11.87
CA GLN A 212 -6.61 -18.85 -11.66
C GLN A 212 -7.46 -17.66 -11.18
N ILE A 213 -6.95 -16.84 -10.25
CA ILE A 213 -7.67 -15.66 -9.75
C ILE A 213 -7.94 -14.68 -10.89
N TYR A 214 -6.96 -14.41 -11.76
CA TYR A 214 -7.16 -13.51 -12.90
C TYR A 214 -8.14 -14.09 -13.93
N ILE A 215 -8.03 -15.38 -14.26
CA ILE A 215 -8.91 -16.04 -15.22
C ILE A 215 -10.37 -15.98 -14.73
N GLU A 216 -10.62 -16.28 -13.45
CA GLU A 216 -11.96 -16.24 -12.88
C GLU A 216 -12.50 -14.82 -12.74
N ALA A 217 -11.66 -13.86 -12.35
CA ALA A 217 -12.03 -12.45 -12.30
C ALA A 217 -12.42 -11.92 -13.68
N ALA A 218 -11.62 -12.22 -14.72
CA ALA A 218 -11.92 -11.84 -16.10
C ALA A 218 -13.22 -12.50 -16.59
N ALA A 219 -13.47 -13.77 -16.26
CA ALA A 219 -14.72 -14.45 -16.59
C ALA A 219 -15.93 -13.79 -15.90
N LEU A 220 -15.79 -13.35 -14.64
CA LEU A 220 -16.82 -12.63 -13.91
C LEU A 220 -17.11 -11.26 -14.55
N CYS A 221 -16.06 -10.50 -14.86
CA CYS A 221 -16.16 -9.23 -15.59
C CYS A 221 -16.85 -9.38 -16.94
N ALA A 222 -16.51 -10.41 -17.72
CA ALA A 222 -17.13 -10.69 -19.01
C ALA A 222 -18.61 -11.07 -18.86
N HIS A 223 -18.96 -11.83 -17.82
CA HIS A 223 -20.35 -12.24 -17.56
C HIS A 223 -21.26 -11.06 -17.24
N PHE A 224 -20.79 -10.13 -16.41
CA PHE A 224 -21.57 -8.97 -15.97
C PHE A 224 -21.33 -7.70 -16.80
N ASN A 225 -20.39 -7.74 -17.76
CA ASN A 225 -19.97 -6.59 -18.57
C ASN A 225 -19.49 -5.40 -17.71
N VAL A 226 -18.59 -5.68 -16.76
CA VAL A 226 -17.97 -4.71 -15.84
C VAL A 226 -16.45 -4.70 -15.99
N PRO A 227 -15.74 -3.60 -15.70
CA PRO A 227 -14.30 -3.50 -15.93
C PRO A 227 -13.47 -4.17 -14.82
N LEU A 228 -12.37 -4.84 -15.14
CA LEU A 228 -11.43 -5.36 -14.15
C LEU A 228 -10.49 -4.27 -13.65
N ILE A 229 -10.18 -4.24 -12.36
CA ILE A 229 -9.22 -3.28 -11.76
C ILE A 229 -8.01 -4.02 -11.20
N THR A 230 -6.78 -3.55 -11.42
CA THR A 230 -5.58 -4.19 -10.86
C THR A 230 -4.36 -3.25 -10.84
N HIS A 231 -3.42 -3.45 -9.93
CA HIS A 231 -2.13 -2.74 -9.95
C HIS A 231 -1.14 -3.44 -10.89
N LEU A 232 -0.42 -2.68 -11.72
CA LEU A 232 0.58 -3.24 -12.64
C LEU A 232 1.84 -2.38 -12.70
N SER A 233 3.01 -3.04 -12.59
CA SER A 233 4.33 -2.44 -12.86
C SER A 233 4.56 -1.14 -12.08
N GLU A 234 4.18 -1.13 -10.81
CA GLU A 234 4.35 -0.01 -9.90
C GLU A 234 5.83 0.21 -9.56
N THR A 235 6.56 -0.88 -9.29
CA THR A 235 7.97 -0.79 -8.89
C THR A 235 8.90 -1.54 -9.85
N ALA A 236 10.15 -1.07 -9.97
CA ALA A 236 11.17 -1.77 -10.76
C ALA A 236 11.44 -3.19 -10.22
N ARG A 237 11.31 -3.36 -8.89
CA ARG A 237 11.45 -4.65 -8.21
C ARG A 237 10.37 -5.64 -8.66
N GLU A 238 9.11 -5.22 -8.65
CA GLU A 238 7.98 -6.02 -9.14
C GLU A 238 8.23 -6.50 -10.58
N VAL A 239 8.67 -5.59 -11.46
CA VAL A 239 8.97 -5.95 -12.86
C VAL A 239 10.08 -6.99 -12.95
N GLN A 240 11.16 -6.83 -12.18
CA GLN A 240 12.26 -7.78 -12.18
C GLN A 240 11.87 -9.15 -11.61
N GLU A 241 11.10 -9.17 -10.53
CA GLU A 241 10.58 -10.41 -9.92
C GLU A 241 9.64 -11.14 -10.88
N SER A 242 8.72 -10.43 -11.54
CA SER A 242 7.84 -11.03 -12.55
C SER A 242 8.62 -11.56 -13.75
N ARG A 243 9.65 -10.87 -14.22
CA ARG A 243 10.52 -11.40 -15.30
C ARG A 243 11.20 -12.71 -14.90
N ASN A 244 11.63 -12.82 -13.65
CA ASN A 244 12.30 -14.02 -13.14
C ASN A 244 11.34 -15.20 -12.97
N LEU A 245 10.12 -14.95 -12.48
CA LEU A 245 9.14 -15.99 -12.15
C LEU A 245 8.23 -16.35 -13.33
N ASN A 246 7.80 -15.36 -14.09
CA ASN A 246 6.75 -15.45 -15.11
C ASN A 246 7.27 -15.26 -16.54
N ALA A 247 8.57 -15.03 -16.72
CA ALA A 247 9.22 -14.72 -17.99
C ALA A 247 8.57 -13.55 -18.77
N ALA A 248 7.90 -12.64 -18.06
CA ALA A 248 7.19 -11.51 -18.62
C ALA A 248 7.21 -10.32 -17.65
N THR A 249 6.91 -9.11 -18.14
CA THR A 249 6.57 -7.97 -17.29
C THR A 249 5.24 -8.27 -16.56
N PRO A 250 4.89 -7.56 -15.47
CA PRO A 250 3.58 -7.68 -14.83
C PRO A 250 2.43 -7.43 -15.82
N ILE A 251 2.58 -6.45 -16.72
CA ILE A 251 1.62 -6.15 -17.79
C ILE A 251 1.51 -7.30 -18.80
N GLY A 252 2.64 -7.84 -19.27
CA GLY A 252 2.67 -8.99 -20.17
C GLY A 252 2.10 -10.26 -19.53
N TYR A 253 2.32 -10.45 -18.22
CA TYR A 253 1.69 -11.51 -17.44
C TYR A 253 0.16 -11.33 -17.38
N ALA A 254 -0.32 -10.14 -17.00
CA ALA A 254 -1.75 -9.83 -16.89
C ALA A 254 -2.50 -10.08 -18.22
N HIS A 255 -1.90 -9.68 -19.34
CA HIS A 255 -2.40 -10.01 -20.67
C HIS A 255 -2.50 -11.53 -20.89
N ARG A 256 -1.44 -12.28 -20.58
CA ARG A 256 -1.39 -13.74 -20.79
C ARG A 256 -2.46 -14.49 -20.00
N VAL A 257 -2.81 -14.02 -18.81
CA VAL A 257 -3.83 -14.64 -17.95
C VAL A 257 -5.25 -14.11 -18.22
N GLY A 258 -5.44 -13.31 -19.28
CA GLY A 258 -6.75 -12.87 -19.77
C GLY A 258 -7.30 -11.61 -19.13
N ALA A 259 -6.52 -10.88 -18.32
CA ALA A 259 -7.00 -9.64 -17.68
C ALA A 259 -7.40 -8.56 -18.71
N PHE A 260 -6.80 -8.60 -19.91
CA PHE A 260 -7.06 -7.66 -21.00
C PHE A 260 -8.05 -8.19 -22.05
N ASP A 261 -8.71 -9.32 -21.78
CA ASP A 261 -9.82 -9.82 -22.60
C ASP A 261 -11.14 -9.10 -22.27
N VAL A 262 -11.15 -8.31 -21.20
CA VAL A 262 -12.23 -7.44 -20.73
C VAL A 262 -11.72 -6.01 -20.58
N PRO A 263 -12.60 -4.98 -20.49
CA PRO A 263 -12.17 -3.64 -20.12
C PRO A 263 -11.38 -3.69 -18.81
N CYS A 264 -10.16 -3.16 -18.81
CA CYS A 264 -9.26 -3.20 -17.66
C CYS A 264 -8.83 -1.78 -17.28
N ILE A 265 -8.72 -1.52 -15.98
CA ILE A 265 -8.17 -0.30 -15.38
C ILE A 265 -6.92 -0.72 -14.60
N ALA A 266 -5.76 -0.26 -15.04
CA ALA A 266 -4.45 -0.59 -14.51
C ALA A 266 -3.85 0.60 -13.76
N ALA A 267 -3.68 0.45 -12.45
CA ALA A 267 -3.07 1.48 -11.61
C ALA A 267 -1.54 1.52 -11.77
N HIS A 268 -0.96 2.69 -11.49
CA HIS A 268 0.47 3.02 -11.51
C HIS A 268 1.15 2.97 -12.88
N CYS A 269 1.44 1.77 -13.41
CA CYS A 269 2.15 1.54 -14.67
C CYS A 269 3.45 2.35 -14.81
N VAL A 270 4.18 2.56 -13.71
CA VAL A 270 5.37 3.41 -13.65
C VAL A 270 6.50 2.83 -14.50
N HIS A 271 6.70 1.52 -14.44
CA HIS A 271 7.80 0.80 -15.13
C HIS A 271 7.33 0.05 -16.38
N ALA A 272 6.29 0.55 -17.04
CA ALA A 272 5.83 0.00 -18.32
C ALA A 272 6.90 0.19 -19.41
N THR A 273 7.23 -0.89 -20.12
CA THR A 273 8.13 -0.84 -21.28
C THR A 273 7.38 -0.42 -22.55
N GLU A 274 8.10 -0.10 -23.62
CA GLU A 274 7.47 0.25 -24.92
C GLU A 274 6.53 -0.85 -25.44
N ASP A 275 6.92 -2.11 -25.32
CA ASP A 275 6.06 -3.25 -25.72
C ASP A 275 4.80 -3.32 -24.83
N ASP A 276 4.93 -3.01 -23.53
CA ASP A 276 3.78 -2.95 -22.62
C ASP A 276 2.81 -1.83 -23.02
N LEU A 277 3.32 -0.65 -23.38
CA LEU A 277 2.50 0.49 -23.81
C LEU A 277 1.71 0.15 -25.09
N LEU A 278 2.37 -0.47 -26.07
CA LEU A 278 1.72 -0.91 -27.31
C LEU A 278 0.67 -1.99 -27.04
N LEU A 279 0.96 -2.92 -26.14
CA LEU A 279 0.02 -3.96 -25.72
C LEU A 279 -1.21 -3.37 -25.04
N MET A 280 -1.03 -2.48 -24.06
CA MET A 280 -2.11 -1.80 -23.36
C MET A 280 -2.99 -0.98 -24.32
N ARG A 281 -2.38 -0.26 -25.27
CA ARG A 281 -3.13 0.44 -26.33
C ARG A 281 -3.96 -0.52 -27.17
N ALA A 282 -3.36 -1.63 -27.63
CA ALA A 282 -4.02 -2.58 -28.52
C ALA A 282 -5.27 -3.22 -27.89
N HIS A 283 -5.25 -3.41 -26.56
CA HIS A 283 -6.38 -3.95 -25.80
C HIS A 283 -7.28 -2.87 -25.18
N GLY A 284 -6.97 -1.58 -25.39
CA GLY A 284 -7.75 -0.48 -24.84
C GLY A 284 -7.72 -0.41 -23.30
N VAL A 285 -6.66 -0.89 -22.67
CA VAL A 285 -6.46 -0.82 -21.21
C VAL A 285 -6.39 0.64 -20.78
N GLY A 286 -7.12 0.98 -19.71
CA GLY A 286 -7.01 2.27 -19.05
C GLY A 286 -5.84 2.28 -18.07
N VAL A 287 -4.95 3.25 -18.18
CA VAL A 287 -3.77 3.39 -17.31
C VAL A 287 -3.95 4.58 -16.39
N VAL A 288 -3.76 4.38 -15.09
CA VAL A 288 -3.99 5.42 -14.08
C VAL A 288 -2.76 5.54 -13.18
N PRO A 289 -1.78 6.39 -13.53
CA PRO A 289 -0.68 6.70 -12.64
C PRO A 289 -1.12 7.56 -11.46
N CYS A 290 -0.48 7.36 -10.30
CA CYS A 290 -0.73 8.10 -9.07
C CYS A 290 0.52 8.89 -8.65
N PRO A 291 0.76 10.10 -9.19
CA PRO A 291 1.99 10.86 -8.98
C PRO A 291 2.45 10.97 -7.53
N SER A 292 1.59 11.40 -6.59
CA SER A 292 2.02 11.60 -5.19
C SER A 292 2.41 10.29 -4.53
N SER A 293 1.61 9.22 -4.70
CA SER A 293 1.93 7.89 -4.17
C SER A 293 3.20 7.31 -4.76
N ASN A 294 3.35 7.38 -6.08
CA ASN A 294 4.55 6.89 -6.76
C ASN A 294 5.82 7.60 -6.28
N LEU A 295 5.73 8.88 -5.91
CA LEU A 295 6.84 9.64 -5.34
C LEU A 295 7.07 9.31 -3.86
N LYS A 296 6.01 9.27 -3.04
CA LYS A 296 6.10 9.01 -1.59
C LYS A 296 6.68 7.64 -1.30
N LEU A 297 6.29 6.62 -2.07
CA LEU A 297 6.78 5.25 -1.95
C LEU A 297 8.10 5.01 -2.72
N ALA A 298 8.63 6.04 -3.39
CA ALA A 298 9.79 5.96 -4.27
C ALA A 298 9.65 4.88 -5.38
N SER A 299 8.41 4.60 -5.80
CA SER A 299 8.08 3.69 -6.89
C SER A 299 8.62 4.22 -8.22
N GLY A 300 8.57 5.54 -8.44
CA GLY A 300 9.18 6.21 -9.59
C GLY A 300 8.28 7.28 -10.20
N ILE A 301 8.49 7.62 -11.47
CA ILE A 301 7.67 8.59 -12.21
C ILE A 301 7.16 7.92 -13.49
N ALA A 302 5.84 7.85 -13.63
CA ALA A 302 5.21 7.27 -14.81
C ALA A 302 5.50 8.07 -16.09
N PRO A 303 5.53 7.42 -17.27
CA PRO A 303 5.90 8.07 -18.52
C PRO A 303 4.71 8.81 -19.17
N TYR A 304 4.16 9.82 -18.48
CA TYR A 304 2.93 10.54 -18.86
C TYR A 304 2.87 10.96 -20.34
N GLN A 305 3.90 11.67 -20.83
CA GLN A 305 3.92 12.10 -22.22
C GLN A 305 3.94 10.92 -23.19
N ARG A 306 4.67 9.86 -22.86
CA ARG A 306 4.77 8.67 -23.72
C ARG A 306 3.44 7.91 -23.79
N LEU A 307 2.71 7.82 -22.68
CA LEU A 307 1.35 7.25 -22.65
C LEU A 307 0.44 7.96 -23.67
N LEU A 308 0.50 9.30 -23.70
CA LEU A 308 -0.24 10.13 -24.66
C LEU A 308 0.23 9.93 -26.10
N ASP A 309 1.55 9.96 -26.34
CA ASP A 309 2.13 9.81 -27.67
C ASP A 309 1.83 8.45 -28.31
N VAL A 310 1.83 7.38 -27.49
CA VAL A 310 1.45 6.03 -27.93
C VAL A 310 -0.05 5.93 -28.14
N GLY A 311 -0.86 6.75 -27.45
CA GLY A 311 -2.32 6.72 -27.52
C GLY A 311 -2.95 5.69 -26.58
N VAL A 312 -2.31 5.43 -25.44
CA VAL A 312 -2.90 4.67 -24.32
C VAL A 312 -3.99 5.52 -23.68
N ARG A 313 -5.11 4.91 -23.30
CA ARG A 313 -6.15 5.59 -22.50
C ARG A 313 -5.57 5.85 -21.12
N THR A 314 -5.34 7.10 -20.76
CA THR A 314 -4.62 7.42 -19.52
C THR A 314 -5.35 8.47 -18.69
N GLY A 315 -5.47 8.19 -17.39
CA GLY A 315 -6.05 9.07 -16.38
C GLY A 315 -5.05 9.45 -15.29
N LEU A 316 -5.56 9.88 -14.13
CA LEU A 316 -4.81 10.11 -12.90
C LEU A 316 -5.58 9.54 -11.70
N GLY A 317 -4.85 9.12 -10.68
CA GLY A 317 -5.41 8.68 -9.41
C GLY A 317 -4.62 9.24 -8.24
N THR A 318 -5.21 9.20 -7.06
CA THR A 318 -4.55 9.63 -5.82
C THR A 318 -3.92 8.46 -5.07
N ASP A 319 -4.35 7.23 -5.35
CA ASP A 319 -4.12 6.07 -4.46
C ASP A 319 -4.78 6.31 -3.07
N GLY A 320 -4.48 5.49 -2.07
CA GLY A 320 -4.96 5.61 -0.70
C GLY A 320 -4.30 6.75 0.10
N PRO A 321 -5.01 7.42 1.02
CA PRO A 321 -4.44 8.46 1.89
C PRO A 321 -3.35 8.00 2.87
N ALA A 322 -2.95 6.73 2.86
CA ALA A 322 -1.81 6.23 3.63
C ALA A 322 -0.48 6.35 2.88
N SER A 323 -0.54 6.56 1.56
CA SER A 323 0.61 6.70 0.66
C SER A 323 0.56 7.99 -0.18
N ASN A 324 -0.30 8.97 0.14
CA ASN A 324 -0.41 10.24 -0.59
C ASN A 324 0.06 11.48 0.21
N ASP A 325 -0.64 12.02 1.22
CA ASP A 325 -1.66 11.43 2.10
C ASP A 325 -3.02 12.18 2.06
N ASP A 326 -3.36 12.82 0.94
CA ASP A 326 -4.69 13.41 0.70
C ASP A 326 -5.41 12.80 -0.51
N GLN A 327 -6.57 13.36 -0.87
CA GLN A 327 -7.33 12.99 -2.07
C GLN A 327 -7.50 14.19 -3.03
N ASP A 328 -6.50 15.07 -3.10
CA ASP A 328 -6.53 16.30 -3.90
C ASP A 328 -6.08 16.06 -5.36
N MET A 329 -7.06 15.94 -6.25
CA MET A 329 -6.80 15.80 -7.69
C MET A 329 -6.09 17.01 -8.32
N PHE A 330 -6.19 18.22 -7.78
CA PHE A 330 -5.41 19.36 -8.31
C PHE A 330 -3.91 19.18 -8.06
N THR A 331 -3.53 18.54 -6.95
CA THR A 331 -2.13 18.16 -6.69
C THR A 331 -1.66 17.13 -7.70
N GLU A 332 -2.46 16.09 -7.98
CA GLU A 332 -2.11 15.07 -8.97
C GLU A 332 -1.97 15.67 -10.39
N ILE A 333 -2.89 16.54 -10.80
CA ILE A 333 -2.83 17.27 -12.07
C ILE A 333 -1.56 18.12 -12.16
N HIS A 334 -1.24 18.83 -11.09
CA HIS A 334 -0.05 19.68 -11.00
C HIS A 334 1.25 18.88 -11.15
N LEU A 335 1.36 17.75 -10.42
CA LEU A 335 2.51 16.86 -10.49
C LEU A 335 2.65 16.21 -11.87
N ALA A 336 1.54 15.74 -12.44
CA ALA A 336 1.53 15.17 -13.79
C ALA A 336 2.05 16.18 -14.83
N ALA A 337 1.74 17.48 -14.68
CA ALA A 337 2.28 18.52 -15.54
C ALA A 337 3.77 18.83 -15.28
N MET A 338 4.21 18.85 -14.02
CA MET A 338 5.56 19.31 -13.66
C MET A 338 6.64 18.24 -13.78
N LEU A 339 6.37 17.00 -13.38
CA LEU A 339 7.38 15.94 -13.33
C LEU A 339 8.01 15.64 -14.70
N PRO A 340 7.26 15.52 -15.80
CA PRO A 340 7.86 15.28 -17.13
C PRO A 340 8.82 16.40 -17.56
N LYS A 341 8.52 17.66 -17.23
CA LYS A 341 9.38 18.80 -17.55
C LYS A 341 10.71 18.73 -16.80
N GLY A 342 10.65 18.41 -15.50
CA GLY A 342 11.83 18.26 -14.66
C GLY A 342 12.73 17.10 -15.10
N LEU A 343 12.13 15.98 -15.51
CA LEU A 343 12.86 14.80 -15.98
C LEU A 343 13.52 14.98 -17.34
N THR A 344 12.83 15.63 -18.28
CA THR A 344 13.29 15.76 -19.68
C THR A 344 14.15 16.99 -19.91
N GLY A 345 14.06 18.01 -19.03
CA GLY A 345 14.65 19.33 -19.26
C GLY A 345 13.94 20.14 -20.33
N ASP A 346 12.79 19.67 -20.83
CA ASP A 346 11.98 20.33 -21.84
C ASP A 346 10.71 20.93 -21.20
N PRO A 347 10.57 22.28 -21.16
CA PRO A 347 9.41 22.94 -20.55
C PRO A 347 8.12 22.77 -21.34
N THR A 348 8.17 22.25 -22.57
CA THR A 348 7.00 22.08 -23.46
C THR A 348 6.32 20.73 -23.30
N VAL A 349 7.00 19.76 -22.69
CA VAL A 349 6.44 18.43 -22.41
C VAL A 349 5.30 18.54 -21.40
N MET A 350 4.23 17.79 -21.66
CA MET A 350 3.02 17.74 -20.84
C MET A 350 2.38 19.12 -20.59
N PRO A 351 1.84 19.81 -21.62
CA PRO A 351 1.12 21.06 -21.46
C PRO A 351 -0.01 20.99 -20.43
N ALA A 352 -0.36 22.13 -19.82
CA ALA A 352 -1.39 22.21 -18.78
C ALA A 352 -2.74 21.62 -19.24
N ARG A 353 -3.15 21.90 -20.48
CA ARG A 353 -4.38 21.35 -21.04
C ARG A 353 -4.40 19.82 -21.00
N ASP A 354 -3.34 19.16 -21.47
CA ASP A 354 -3.37 17.70 -21.50
C ASP A 354 -3.18 17.10 -20.09
N ALA A 355 -2.51 17.80 -19.16
CA ALA A 355 -2.49 17.39 -17.74
C ALA A 355 -3.90 17.43 -17.11
N LEU A 356 -4.66 18.51 -17.32
CA LEU A 356 -6.06 18.60 -16.88
C LEU A 356 -6.95 17.54 -17.55
N SER A 357 -6.65 17.21 -18.82
CA SER A 357 -7.38 16.18 -19.56
C SER A 357 -7.30 14.79 -18.90
N LEU A 358 -6.19 14.47 -18.21
CA LEU A 358 -6.02 13.22 -17.49
C LEU A 358 -7.00 13.06 -16.31
N ALA A 359 -7.43 14.16 -15.71
CA ALA A 359 -8.41 14.16 -14.62
C ALA A 359 -9.85 14.42 -15.08
N THR A 360 -10.09 14.55 -16.39
CA THR A 360 -11.41 14.86 -16.97
C THR A 360 -11.72 13.92 -18.14
N ASN A 361 -11.62 14.37 -19.40
CA ASN A 361 -12.09 13.58 -20.55
C ASN A 361 -11.25 12.32 -20.80
N ARG A 362 -9.91 12.40 -20.70
CA ARG A 362 -9.04 11.21 -20.79
C ARG A 362 -9.13 10.32 -19.55
N GLY A 363 -9.35 10.91 -18.38
CA GLY A 363 -9.69 10.16 -17.17
C GLY A 363 -10.92 9.29 -17.39
N ALA A 364 -11.98 9.86 -17.97
CA ALA A 364 -13.20 9.14 -18.33
C ALA A 364 -12.95 8.05 -19.38
N GLU A 365 -12.04 8.25 -20.33
CA GLU A 365 -11.62 7.19 -21.27
C GLU A 365 -10.90 6.05 -20.56
N ALA A 366 -9.99 6.36 -19.63
CA ALA A 366 -9.23 5.37 -18.87
C ALA A 366 -10.14 4.51 -18.00
N ILE A 367 -11.18 5.09 -17.40
CA ILE A 367 -12.15 4.35 -16.58
C ILE A 367 -13.35 3.82 -17.39
N HIS A 368 -13.30 3.90 -18.72
CA HIS A 368 -14.33 3.41 -19.67
C HIS A 368 -15.71 4.11 -19.56
N MET A 369 -15.75 5.33 -19.03
CA MET A 369 -16.98 6.14 -18.83
C MET A 369 -17.07 7.38 -19.73
N ALA A 370 -16.20 7.54 -20.73
CA ALA A 370 -16.17 8.71 -21.62
C ALA A 370 -17.49 9.00 -22.36
N HIS A 371 -18.37 8.01 -22.52
CA HIS A 371 -19.68 8.18 -23.12
C HIS A 371 -20.70 8.89 -22.20
N GLN A 372 -20.42 8.99 -20.89
CA GLN A 372 -21.32 9.58 -19.89
C GLN A 372 -20.78 10.85 -19.27
N ILE A 373 -19.46 10.95 -19.03
CA ILE A 373 -18.83 12.00 -18.23
C ILE A 373 -17.49 12.46 -18.82
N GLY A 374 -16.78 13.32 -18.09
CA GLY A 374 -15.41 13.78 -18.40
C GLY A 374 -15.32 15.01 -19.30
N SER A 375 -16.43 15.40 -19.94
CA SER A 375 -16.53 16.62 -20.75
C SER A 375 -17.95 17.20 -20.66
N LEU A 376 -18.06 18.51 -20.87
CA LEU A 376 -19.33 19.19 -20.99
C LEU A 376 -19.78 19.09 -22.45
N GLU A 377 -20.62 18.10 -22.72
CA GLU A 377 -21.21 17.84 -24.03
C GLU A 377 -22.70 17.55 -23.88
N VAL A 378 -23.52 18.02 -24.83
CA VAL A 378 -24.96 17.75 -24.82
C VAL A 378 -25.19 16.23 -24.86
N GLY A 379 -26.04 15.74 -23.94
CA GLY A 379 -26.34 14.33 -23.77
C GLY A 379 -25.51 13.61 -22.70
N LYS A 380 -24.40 14.20 -22.22
CA LYS A 380 -23.62 13.67 -21.08
C LYS A 380 -24.29 14.01 -19.75
N ARG A 381 -23.94 13.25 -18.70
CA ARG A 381 -24.38 13.50 -17.33
C ARG A 381 -23.77 14.80 -16.81
N ALA A 382 -24.55 15.54 -16.04
CA ALA A 382 -24.14 16.82 -15.46
C ALA A 382 -23.28 16.62 -14.21
N ASP A 383 -22.11 16.03 -14.39
CA ASP A 383 -21.04 15.95 -13.40
C ASP A 383 -20.13 17.17 -13.61
N VAL A 384 -20.38 18.22 -12.84
CA VAL A 384 -19.87 19.58 -13.10
C VAL A 384 -19.31 20.18 -11.81
N ILE A 385 -18.20 20.91 -11.93
CA ILE A 385 -17.66 21.72 -10.83
C ILE A 385 -17.51 23.17 -11.23
N VAL A 386 -17.65 24.03 -10.22
CA VAL A 386 -17.45 25.47 -10.32
C VAL A 386 -16.26 25.85 -9.45
N VAL A 387 -15.23 26.41 -10.07
CA VAL A 387 -13.93 26.72 -9.42
C VAL A 387 -13.71 28.23 -9.42
N ARG A 388 -13.45 28.81 -8.25
CA ARG A 388 -13.13 30.23 -8.13
C ARG A 388 -11.83 30.55 -8.84
N LEU A 389 -11.85 31.61 -9.65
CA LEU A 389 -10.64 32.14 -10.31
C LEU A 389 -10.27 33.52 -9.76
N ASP A 390 -11.08 34.08 -8.86
CA ASP A 390 -10.93 35.39 -8.21
C ASP A 390 -10.23 35.28 -6.84
N THR A 391 -9.28 34.38 -6.72
CA THR A 391 -8.50 34.15 -5.49
C THR A 391 -7.18 34.90 -5.51
N LEU A 392 -6.61 35.14 -4.32
CA LEU A 392 -5.37 35.91 -4.18
C LEU A 392 -4.19 35.26 -4.93
N HIS A 393 -4.05 33.94 -4.83
CA HIS A 393 -2.99 33.17 -5.51
C HIS A 393 -3.30 32.89 -6.99
N GLY A 394 -4.55 33.06 -7.42
CA GLY A 394 -4.97 32.92 -8.82
C GLY A 394 -4.89 34.22 -9.63
N ALA A 395 -4.54 35.36 -9.02
CA ALA A 395 -4.50 36.68 -9.67
C ALA A 395 -3.08 37.09 -10.11
N PRO A 396 -2.92 37.87 -11.21
CA PRO A 396 -3.96 38.34 -12.14
C PRO A 396 -4.38 37.27 -13.16
N ARG A 397 -5.50 37.53 -13.85
CA ARG A 397 -6.03 36.66 -14.92
C ARG A 397 -5.68 37.19 -16.30
N TYR A 398 -5.17 36.31 -17.15
CA TYR A 398 -4.91 36.60 -18.56
C TYR A 398 -5.96 35.94 -19.44
N THR A 399 -6.46 36.65 -20.46
CA THR A 399 -7.54 36.18 -21.36
C THR A 399 -7.19 36.32 -22.83
N TYR A 400 -5.93 36.62 -23.16
CA TYR A 400 -5.49 36.84 -24.55
C TYR A 400 -5.47 35.56 -25.40
N SER A 401 -5.50 34.38 -24.76
CA SER A 401 -5.48 33.07 -25.39
C SER A 401 -6.37 32.11 -24.59
N PRO A 402 -7.10 31.19 -25.24
CA PRO A 402 -7.86 30.15 -24.53
C PRO A 402 -6.95 29.20 -23.74
N GLU A 403 -5.64 29.16 -23.98
CA GLU A 403 -4.71 28.30 -23.24
C GLU A 403 -4.39 28.81 -21.82
N THR A 404 -4.64 30.09 -21.54
CA THR A 404 -4.26 30.68 -20.24
C THR A 404 -5.11 30.15 -19.09
N ILE A 405 -6.38 29.77 -19.35
CA ILE A 405 -7.24 29.17 -18.32
C ILE A 405 -6.70 27.83 -17.84
N TYR A 406 -6.17 27.00 -18.75
CA TYR A 406 -5.55 25.72 -18.37
C TYR A 406 -4.31 25.94 -17.50
N SER A 407 -3.47 26.93 -17.85
CA SER A 407 -2.33 27.29 -17.00
C SER A 407 -2.77 27.71 -15.60
N GLN A 408 -3.84 28.50 -15.48
CA GLN A 408 -4.37 28.92 -14.18
C GLN A 408 -4.89 27.71 -13.37
N LEU A 409 -5.69 26.86 -14.00
CA LEU A 409 -6.30 25.67 -13.38
C LEU A 409 -5.26 24.61 -12.95
N VAL A 410 -4.14 24.48 -13.64
CA VAL A 410 -3.13 23.45 -13.35
C VAL A 410 -2.01 23.93 -12.43
N TYR A 411 -1.55 25.18 -12.58
CA TYR A 411 -0.37 25.65 -11.85
C TYR A 411 -0.69 26.49 -10.62
N SER A 412 -1.91 27.01 -10.49
CA SER A 412 -2.27 27.94 -9.41
C SER A 412 -3.47 27.48 -8.59
N THR A 413 -4.49 26.90 -9.21
CA THR A 413 -5.71 26.45 -8.50
C THR A 413 -5.41 25.39 -7.43
N ARG A 414 -6.18 25.44 -6.35
CA ARG A 414 -6.18 24.48 -5.23
C ARG A 414 -7.57 23.87 -5.03
N SER A 415 -7.65 22.72 -4.37
CA SER A 415 -8.93 22.11 -3.93
C SER A 415 -9.84 23.10 -3.18
N ALA A 416 -9.27 23.96 -2.33
CA ALA A 416 -10.02 24.99 -1.59
C ALA A 416 -10.67 26.08 -2.48
N ASP A 417 -10.34 26.13 -3.77
CA ASP A 417 -10.95 27.06 -4.72
C ASP A 417 -12.24 26.50 -5.33
N VAL A 418 -12.54 25.22 -5.15
CA VAL A 418 -13.80 24.60 -5.59
C VAL A 418 -14.95 25.18 -4.79
N ARG A 419 -15.89 25.83 -5.49
CA ARG A 419 -17.06 26.49 -4.91
C ARG A 419 -18.25 25.56 -4.88
N ASP A 420 -18.60 24.96 -6.02
CA ASP A 420 -19.77 24.12 -6.16
C ASP A 420 -19.45 22.83 -6.90
N VAL A 421 -20.12 21.74 -6.53
CA VAL A 421 -20.00 20.42 -7.16
C VAL A 421 -21.39 19.86 -7.41
N PHE A 422 -21.56 19.30 -8.60
CA PHE A 422 -22.77 18.66 -9.06
C PHE A 422 -22.44 17.27 -9.61
N VAL A 423 -23.26 16.28 -9.26
CA VAL A 423 -23.24 14.94 -9.86
C VAL A 423 -24.64 14.64 -10.32
N ASP A 424 -24.81 14.20 -11.57
CA ASP A 424 -26.13 14.06 -12.20
C ASP A 424 -26.99 15.34 -12.06
N GLY A 425 -26.36 16.52 -12.10
CA GLY A 425 -27.04 17.81 -11.94
C GLY A 425 -27.52 18.13 -10.52
N VAL A 426 -27.32 17.24 -9.56
CA VAL A 426 -27.68 17.45 -8.14
C VAL A 426 -26.51 18.11 -7.42
N GLY A 427 -26.78 19.20 -6.71
CA GLY A 427 -25.77 19.89 -5.91
C GLY A 427 -25.33 19.08 -4.69
N LEU A 428 -24.03 18.78 -4.59
CA LEU A 428 -23.43 18.06 -3.46
C LEU A 428 -22.53 18.97 -2.60
N LEU A 429 -21.93 19.98 -3.24
CA LEU A 429 -21.19 21.06 -2.59
C LEU A 429 -21.75 22.40 -3.09
N ARG A 430 -21.95 23.35 -2.18
CA ARG A 430 -22.34 24.73 -2.48
C ARG A 430 -21.55 25.71 -1.67
N ASN A 431 -20.96 26.71 -2.32
CA ASN A 431 -20.08 27.70 -1.66
C ASN A 431 -19.04 27.07 -0.71
N HIS A 432 -18.48 25.93 -1.13
CA HIS A 432 -17.51 25.12 -0.37
C HIS A 432 -18.06 24.42 0.90
N GLU A 433 -19.39 24.38 1.06
CA GLU A 433 -20.10 23.63 2.11
C GLU A 433 -20.77 22.38 1.54
N LEU A 434 -20.62 21.25 2.22
CA LEU A 434 -21.20 19.96 1.81
C LEU A 434 -22.70 19.91 2.14
N LEU A 435 -23.49 19.35 1.24
CA LEU A 435 -24.95 19.29 1.36
C LEU A 435 -25.48 17.92 1.80
N THR A 436 -24.71 16.86 1.60
CA THR A 436 -25.16 15.46 1.79
C THR A 436 -24.52 14.75 2.99
N LEU A 437 -23.48 15.32 3.60
CA LEU A 437 -22.64 14.65 4.61
C LEU A 437 -22.49 15.50 5.88
N ASP A 438 -22.65 14.88 7.05
CA ASP A 438 -22.35 15.49 8.35
C ASP A 438 -20.86 15.34 8.67
N VAL A 439 -20.06 16.34 8.27
CA VAL A 439 -18.60 16.31 8.45
C VAL A 439 -18.19 16.20 9.93
N PRO A 440 -18.76 16.99 10.87
CA PRO A 440 -18.45 16.83 12.29
C PRO A 440 -18.66 15.41 12.82
N GLU A 441 -19.78 14.76 12.47
CA GLU A 441 -20.05 13.37 12.88
C GLU A 441 -19.03 12.40 12.28
N ILE A 442 -18.78 12.51 10.96
CA ILE A 442 -17.81 11.65 10.26
C ILE A 442 -16.41 11.78 10.88
N MET A 443 -15.96 13.01 11.12
CA MET A 443 -14.65 13.27 11.75
C MET A 443 -14.58 12.69 13.17
N GLN A 444 -15.65 12.79 13.95
CA GLN A 444 -15.69 12.21 15.28
C GLN A 444 -15.58 10.68 15.24
N ARG A 445 -16.33 10.01 14.37
CA ARG A 445 -16.28 8.55 14.21
C ARG A 445 -14.93 8.08 13.68
N ALA A 446 -14.37 8.79 12.70
CA ALA A 446 -13.04 8.53 12.18
C ALA A 446 -11.97 8.61 13.29
N GLN A 447 -12.03 9.65 14.13
CA GLN A 447 -11.10 9.81 15.25
C GLN A 447 -11.24 8.68 16.28
N GLN A 448 -12.47 8.22 16.57
CA GLN A 448 -12.69 7.10 17.49
C GLN A 448 -12.03 5.80 17.00
N ILE A 449 -12.05 5.54 15.69
CA ILE A 449 -11.35 4.39 15.10
C ILE A 449 -9.83 4.59 15.16
N ALA A 450 -9.36 5.78 14.79
CA ALA A 450 -7.93 6.12 14.85
C ALA A 450 -7.37 6.00 16.28
N ASP A 451 -8.13 6.38 17.31
CA ASP A 451 -7.73 6.24 18.71
C ASP A 451 -7.53 4.77 19.10
N GLN A 452 -8.37 3.85 18.59
CA GLN A 452 -8.21 2.42 18.84
C GLN A 452 -6.96 1.85 18.16
N ILE A 453 -6.70 2.26 16.91
CA ILE A 453 -5.49 1.89 16.16
C ILE A 453 -4.25 2.44 16.87
N ASN A 454 -4.30 3.68 17.35
CA ASN A 454 -3.20 4.31 18.08
C ASN A 454 -2.87 3.55 19.37
N ILE A 455 -3.88 3.13 20.15
CA ILE A 455 -3.68 2.29 21.35
C ILE A 455 -3.03 0.96 20.98
N PHE A 456 -3.49 0.32 19.90
CA PHE A 456 -2.92 -0.94 19.42
C PHE A 456 -1.45 -0.80 19.00
N LEU A 457 -1.13 0.20 18.17
CA LEU A 457 0.23 0.46 17.70
C LEU A 457 1.16 0.85 18.85
N ALA A 458 0.70 1.68 19.78
CA ALA A 458 1.49 2.05 20.97
C ALA A 458 1.86 0.82 21.80
N GLY A 459 0.90 -0.11 22.02
CA GLY A 459 1.19 -1.37 22.70
C GLY A 459 2.19 -2.24 21.94
N ARG A 460 2.07 -2.31 20.61
CA ARG A 460 2.94 -3.11 19.74
C ARG A 460 4.37 -2.56 19.66
N GLU A 461 4.55 -1.25 19.58
CA GLU A 461 5.89 -0.61 19.57
C GLU A 461 6.66 -0.84 20.86
N GLU A 462 5.97 -1.06 21.98
CA GLU A 462 6.60 -1.37 23.25
C GLU A 462 7.00 -2.84 23.39
N ASN A 463 6.30 -3.75 22.71
CA ASN A 463 6.46 -5.20 22.86
C ASN A 463 7.15 -5.86 21.64
N LEU A 464 8.45 -6.13 21.75
CA LEU A 464 9.23 -6.79 20.71
C LEU A 464 8.72 -8.19 20.34
N LEU A 465 8.05 -8.87 21.27
CA LEU A 465 7.41 -10.16 21.00
C LEU A 465 6.24 -10.00 20.01
N ASP A 466 5.36 -9.03 20.24
CA ASP A 466 4.22 -8.76 19.36
C ASP A 466 4.71 -8.34 17.97
N LYS A 467 5.82 -7.59 17.90
CA LYS A 467 6.48 -7.28 16.63
C LYS A 467 6.98 -8.52 15.88
N ILE A 468 7.56 -9.52 16.55
CA ILE A 468 8.00 -10.77 15.90
C ILE A 468 6.81 -11.65 15.51
N LEU A 469 5.77 -11.71 16.35
CA LEU A 469 4.55 -12.49 16.09
C LEU A 469 3.81 -12.02 14.83
N ALA A 470 3.78 -10.72 14.59
CA ALA A 470 3.10 -10.14 13.43
C ALA A 470 3.73 -10.49 12.07
N ILE A 471 5.01 -10.85 12.03
CA ILE A 471 5.77 -11.10 10.78
C ILE A 471 6.17 -12.57 10.58
N GLY A 472 5.61 -13.52 11.35
CA GLY A 472 5.91 -14.94 11.13
C GLY A 472 5.21 -15.94 12.07
N GLY A 473 5.16 -17.20 11.64
CA GLY A 473 4.56 -18.34 12.36
C GLY A 473 5.39 -18.80 13.58
N VAL A 474 5.50 -17.94 14.59
CA VAL A 474 6.28 -18.17 15.80
C VAL A 474 5.75 -19.39 16.56
N ARG A 475 6.65 -20.28 16.98
CA ARG A 475 6.36 -21.32 17.97
C ARG A 475 6.96 -20.92 19.29
N GLN A 476 6.14 -20.81 20.33
CA GLN A 476 6.63 -20.77 21.71
C GLN A 476 7.33 -22.11 21.99
N ALA A 477 8.62 -22.06 22.31
CA ALA A 477 9.36 -23.22 22.78
C ALA A 477 9.91 -22.90 24.17
N GLU A 478 9.17 -23.31 25.20
CA GLU A 478 9.66 -23.26 26.59
C GLU A 478 10.73 -24.33 26.77
N ILE A 479 11.99 -23.93 26.85
CA ILE A 479 13.10 -24.86 27.11
C ILE A 479 14.13 -24.17 27.99
N PHE A 480 14.48 -24.77 29.13
CA PHE A 480 15.64 -24.37 29.91
C PHE A 480 16.89 -24.80 29.12
N GLU A 481 17.76 -23.88 28.69
CA GLU A 481 19.02 -24.27 28.04
C GLU A 481 20.18 -23.97 28.97
N ILE A 482 20.99 -24.99 29.23
CA ILE A 482 22.24 -24.83 29.97
C ILE A 482 23.36 -24.68 28.96
N GLN A 483 24.19 -23.66 29.20
CA GLN A 483 25.33 -23.36 28.38
C GLN A 483 26.58 -23.20 29.25
N VAL A 484 27.67 -23.82 28.80
CA VAL A 484 29.02 -23.53 29.28
C VAL A 484 29.86 -23.08 28.11
N LYS A 485 30.70 -22.07 28.34
CA LYS A 485 31.69 -21.59 27.39
C LYS A 485 33.05 -21.52 28.07
N ALA A 486 34.09 -21.97 27.39
CA ALA A 486 35.47 -21.90 27.87
C ALA A 486 36.38 -21.42 26.73
N GLN A 487 37.36 -20.58 27.05
CA GLN A 487 38.46 -20.32 26.12
C GLN A 487 39.41 -21.51 26.17
N ILE A 488 39.80 -22.03 25.01
CA ILE A 488 40.65 -23.23 24.92
C ILE A 488 41.85 -22.98 24.02
N SER A 489 42.88 -23.81 24.14
CA SER A 489 44.05 -23.80 23.24
C SER A 489 43.88 -24.77 22.08
N GLU A 490 44.72 -24.65 21.05
CA GLU A 490 44.78 -25.62 19.94
C GLU A 490 45.03 -27.06 20.40
N ALA A 491 45.85 -27.23 21.44
CA ALA A 491 46.15 -28.53 22.00
C ALA A 491 44.92 -29.17 22.69
N ASP A 492 44.04 -28.34 23.26
CA ASP A 492 42.81 -28.80 23.90
C ASP A 492 41.78 -29.29 22.89
N ILE A 493 41.73 -28.69 21.68
CA ILE A 493 40.84 -29.13 20.59
C ILE A 493 41.04 -30.61 20.27
N ALA A 494 42.29 -31.02 20.03
CA ALA A 494 42.61 -32.40 19.68
C ALA A 494 42.22 -33.37 20.81
N ARG A 495 42.39 -32.95 22.07
CA ARG A 495 42.01 -33.74 23.25
C ARG A 495 40.50 -33.86 23.40
N ILE A 496 39.75 -32.78 23.18
CA ILE A 496 38.28 -32.78 23.20
C ILE A 496 37.74 -33.66 22.07
N GLU A 497 38.26 -33.53 20.85
CA GLU A 497 37.86 -34.33 19.70
C GLU A 497 38.12 -35.83 19.92
N ALA A 498 39.28 -36.20 20.47
CA ALA A 498 39.54 -37.58 20.88
C ALA A 498 38.57 -38.05 21.98
N GLY A 499 38.27 -37.17 22.94
CA GLY A 499 37.33 -37.42 24.03
C GLY A 499 35.89 -37.67 23.55
N LEU A 500 35.45 -37.05 22.45
CA LEU A 500 34.13 -37.28 21.85
C LEU A 500 33.94 -38.70 21.31
N HIS A 501 35.04 -39.44 21.08
CA HIS A 501 35.03 -40.83 20.63
C HIS A 501 35.11 -41.85 21.77
N ALA A 502 34.94 -41.41 23.02
CA ALA A 502 34.88 -42.31 24.15
C ALA A 502 33.69 -43.29 24.07
N PRO A 503 33.79 -44.52 24.60
CA PRO A 503 32.77 -45.57 24.44
C PRO A 503 31.37 -45.20 24.97
N ASP A 504 31.31 -44.27 25.91
CA ASP A 504 30.12 -43.79 26.60
C ASP A 504 29.51 -42.50 25.99
N ILE A 505 30.12 -41.98 24.92
CA ILE A 505 29.62 -40.86 24.13
C ILE A 505 29.22 -41.36 22.74
N SER A 506 27.97 -41.11 22.36
CA SER A 506 27.48 -41.43 21.01
C SER A 506 27.27 -40.16 20.20
N ILE A 507 28.02 -39.99 19.11
CA ILE A 507 27.86 -38.86 18.18
C ILE A 507 26.69 -39.16 17.25
N THR A 508 25.60 -38.42 17.41
CA THR A 508 24.39 -38.56 16.58
C THR A 508 24.47 -37.73 15.30
N LYS A 509 25.20 -36.60 15.31
CA LYS A 509 25.39 -35.74 14.15
C LYS A 509 26.63 -34.85 14.29
N ALA A 510 27.42 -34.72 13.24
CA ALA A 510 28.49 -33.73 13.12
C ALA A 510 28.18 -32.72 11.99
N SER A 511 28.64 -31.48 12.12
CA SER A 511 28.55 -30.48 11.06
C SER A 511 29.57 -29.36 11.23
N GLU A 512 30.03 -28.80 10.12
CA GLU A 512 30.86 -27.59 10.07
C GLU A 512 30.07 -26.46 9.43
N ARG A 513 30.18 -25.25 9.98
CA ARG A 513 29.35 -24.11 9.59
C ARG A 513 30.10 -22.80 9.67
N MET A 514 29.73 -21.88 8.77
CA MET A 514 29.93 -20.46 8.98
C MET A 514 28.63 -19.85 9.50
N GLN A 515 28.71 -19.13 10.61
CA GLN A 515 27.56 -18.45 11.21
C GLN A 515 27.78 -16.95 11.22
N TYR A 516 26.77 -16.22 10.76
CA TYR A 516 26.71 -14.76 10.84
C TYR A 516 25.55 -14.41 11.76
N ASP A 517 25.85 -13.81 12.91
CA ASP A 517 24.87 -13.37 13.89
C ASP A 517 24.82 -11.83 13.90
N THR A 518 23.70 -11.25 13.47
CA THR A 518 23.40 -9.81 13.62
C THR A 518 22.52 -9.60 14.84
N TYR A 519 22.97 -8.78 15.78
CA TYR A 519 22.28 -8.44 17.01
C TYR A 519 21.77 -7.02 16.99
N PHE A 520 20.50 -6.85 17.32
CA PHE A 520 19.80 -5.59 17.46
C PHE A 520 19.55 -5.34 18.95
N LEU A 521 20.13 -4.26 19.46
CA LEU A 521 20.09 -3.87 20.86
C LEU A 521 19.20 -2.63 21.05
N PHE A 522 18.52 -2.58 22.19
CA PHE A 522 17.59 -1.50 22.54
C PHE A 522 17.97 -0.88 23.90
N HIS A 523 17.72 0.42 24.08
CA HIS A 523 18.10 1.19 25.27
C HIS A 523 17.50 0.64 26.57
N LYS A 524 16.29 0.10 26.50
CA LYS A 524 15.64 -0.60 27.62
C LYS A 524 16.02 -2.09 27.57
N ARG A 525 17.00 -2.51 28.38
CA ARG A 525 17.45 -3.92 28.47
C ARG A 525 16.32 -4.92 28.77
N GLU A 526 15.27 -4.46 29.47
CA GLU A 526 14.06 -5.24 29.75
C GLU A 526 13.29 -5.67 28.50
N ARG A 527 13.50 -5.01 27.35
CA ARG A 527 12.92 -5.41 26.06
C ARG A 527 13.59 -6.66 25.47
N GLY A 528 14.76 -7.07 25.97
CA GLY A 528 15.59 -8.10 25.35
C GLY A 528 16.35 -7.57 24.13
N ARG A 529 16.91 -8.49 23.33
CA ARG A 529 17.68 -8.23 22.10
C ARG A 529 17.19 -9.15 20.99
N ILE A 530 17.17 -8.66 19.75
CA ILE A 530 16.83 -9.49 18.59
C ILE A 530 18.13 -10.00 17.99
N ARG A 531 18.18 -11.29 17.64
CA ARG A 531 19.28 -11.89 16.87
C ARG A 531 18.76 -12.48 15.57
N ILE A 532 19.33 -12.03 14.46
CA ILE A 532 19.16 -12.64 13.14
C ILE A 532 20.40 -13.48 12.87
N ARG A 533 20.21 -14.77 12.59
CA ARG A 533 21.28 -15.72 12.32
C ARG A 533 21.19 -16.23 10.89
N GLU A 534 22.28 -16.09 10.15
CA GLU A 534 22.58 -16.89 8.96
C GLU A 534 23.44 -18.11 9.34
N ASP A 535 23.00 -19.30 8.95
CA ASP A 535 23.66 -20.58 9.22
C ASP A 535 24.02 -21.25 7.88
N ARG A 536 25.27 -21.12 7.43
CA ARG A 536 25.78 -21.75 6.20
C ARG A 536 26.55 -23.02 6.53
N ARG A 537 26.06 -24.18 6.08
CA ARG A 537 26.75 -25.47 6.29
C ARG A 537 27.85 -25.69 5.26
N LEU A 538 28.97 -26.23 5.71
CA LEU A 538 30.17 -26.48 4.90
C LEU A 538 30.48 -27.97 4.74
N ASP A 539 29.70 -28.85 5.39
CA ASP A 539 29.91 -30.29 5.33
C ASP A 539 29.51 -30.93 3.97
N PRO A 540 30.20 -31.99 3.51
CA PRO A 540 29.88 -32.68 2.27
C PRO A 540 28.43 -33.20 2.23
N GLY A 541 27.67 -32.81 1.21
CA GLY A 541 26.25 -33.17 1.06
C GLY A 541 25.27 -32.23 1.79
N ALA A 542 25.75 -31.10 2.32
CA ALA A 542 24.87 -30.05 2.84
C ALA A 542 24.00 -29.40 1.74
N ARG A 543 22.82 -28.90 2.14
CA ARG A 543 22.00 -28.03 1.27
C ARG A 543 22.81 -26.76 0.93
N LEU A 544 22.68 -26.30 -0.31
CA LEU A 544 23.33 -25.07 -0.81
C LEU A 544 22.80 -23.80 -0.13
N ASP A 545 21.53 -23.81 0.29
CA ASP A 545 20.88 -22.63 0.86
C ASP A 545 21.24 -22.42 2.35
N SER A 546 21.60 -21.19 2.70
CA SER A 546 21.78 -20.75 4.08
C SER A 546 20.46 -20.80 4.84
N LYS A 547 20.52 -21.19 6.13
CA LYS A 547 19.34 -21.14 7.00
C LYS A 547 19.30 -19.82 7.76
N TYR A 548 18.24 -19.04 7.58
CA TYR A 548 18.01 -17.79 8.29
C TYR A 548 17.04 -17.98 9.46
N THR A 549 17.37 -17.45 10.62
CA THR A 549 16.53 -17.56 11.84
C THR A 549 16.52 -16.25 12.61
N ILE A 550 15.34 -15.77 13.02
CA ILE A 550 15.19 -14.64 13.95
C ILE A 550 14.89 -15.16 15.35
N THR A 551 15.49 -14.55 16.38
CA THR A 551 15.31 -14.95 17.79
C THR A 551 15.15 -13.73 18.68
N LEU A 552 14.09 -13.66 19.48
CA LEU A 552 14.03 -12.78 20.65
C LEU A 552 14.83 -13.42 21.78
N MET A 553 15.82 -12.69 22.29
CA MET A 553 16.66 -13.12 23.40
C MET A 553 16.44 -12.19 24.58
N GLU A 554 16.24 -12.72 25.78
CA GLU A 554 16.27 -11.95 27.01
C GLU A 554 17.63 -12.11 27.72
N ASP A 555 17.97 -11.19 28.61
CA ASP A 555 19.19 -11.29 29.42
C ASP A 555 19.11 -12.54 30.33
N GLY A 556 20.16 -13.35 30.32
CA GLY A 556 20.25 -14.54 31.16
C GLY A 556 20.42 -14.19 32.63
N SER A 557 19.66 -14.82 33.54
CA SER A 557 19.93 -14.74 34.96
C SER A 557 21.06 -15.70 35.36
N LEU A 558 22.10 -15.22 36.03
CA LEU A 558 23.10 -16.07 36.68
C LEU A 558 22.41 -16.84 37.82
N GLY A 559 22.02 -18.08 37.57
CA GLY A 559 21.77 -19.04 38.65
C GLY A 559 23.08 -19.41 39.35
N ASP A 560 23.00 -19.80 40.62
CA ASP A 560 24.13 -20.26 41.47
C ASP A 560 24.72 -21.62 41.01
N TYR A 561 25.12 -21.73 39.75
CA TYR A 561 25.80 -22.92 39.21
C TYR A 561 27.31 -22.65 39.14
N PRO A 562 28.16 -23.49 39.76
CA PRO A 562 29.59 -23.22 39.87
C PRO A 562 30.32 -23.16 38.52
N PHE A 563 29.81 -23.84 37.49
CA PHE A 563 30.49 -24.01 36.20
C PHE A 563 29.64 -23.64 34.97
N ALA A 564 28.37 -23.27 35.16
CA ALA A 564 27.43 -23.11 34.05
C ALA A 564 26.55 -21.88 34.16
N LEU A 565 26.17 -21.34 33.01
CA LEU A 565 25.13 -20.31 32.93
C LEU A 565 23.80 -21.01 32.65
N LEU A 566 22.81 -20.75 33.52
CA LEU A 566 21.42 -21.10 33.23
C LEU A 566 20.80 -19.93 32.46
N LEU A 567 20.61 -20.10 31.14
CA LEU A 567 19.90 -19.09 30.37
C LEU A 567 18.39 -19.31 30.56
N SER A 568 17.78 -18.53 31.45
CA SER A 568 16.33 -18.53 31.68
C SER A 568 15.70 -17.23 31.16
N ARG A 569 15.02 -17.31 30.01
CA ARG A 569 13.68 -16.76 29.71
C ARG A 569 13.34 -16.89 28.22
N ALA A 570 12.07 -16.66 27.89
CA ALA A 570 11.34 -17.13 26.72
C ALA A 570 12.08 -16.89 25.38
N ARG A 571 12.36 -17.98 24.65
CA ARG A 571 12.96 -17.92 23.31
C ARG A 571 11.87 -18.03 22.27
N TYR A 572 11.49 -16.91 21.68
CA TYR A 572 10.69 -16.91 20.46
C TYR A 572 11.63 -16.99 19.28
N THR A 573 11.52 -18.06 18.49
CA THR A 573 12.35 -18.31 17.32
C THR A 573 11.46 -18.59 16.12
N ALA A 574 11.70 -17.89 15.02
CA ALA A 574 11.01 -18.09 13.76
C ALA A 574 12.03 -18.18 12.60
N PRO A 575 11.66 -18.80 11.47
CA PRO A 575 12.38 -18.58 10.21
C PRO A 575 12.50 -17.08 9.95
N ALA A 576 13.68 -16.62 9.54
CA ALA A 576 13.83 -15.23 9.09
C ALA A 576 13.59 -15.20 7.57
N GLU A 577 12.38 -14.81 7.18
CA GLU A 577 11.92 -14.80 5.78
C GLU A 577 12.21 -13.48 5.07
N HIS A 578 12.65 -12.46 5.82
CA HIS A 578 12.99 -11.14 5.30
C HIS A 578 14.49 -10.84 5.42
N SER A 579 14.94 -9.80 4.71
CA SER A 579 16.35 -9.37 4.74
C SER A 579 16.72 -8.72 6.08
N THR A 580 18.01 -8.70 6.43
CA THR A 580 18.51 -7.95 7.62
C THR A 580 18.16 -6.47 7.53
N ARG A 581 18.11 -5.90 6.32
CA ARG A 581 17.67 -4.52 6.05
C ARG A 581 16.22 -4.30 6.49
N PHE A 582 15.31 -5.19 6.08
CA PHE A 582 13.90 -5.15 6.48
C PHE A 582 13.76 -5.16 8.00
N TYR A 583 14.45 -6.09 8.69
CA TYR A 583 14.35 -6.17 10.14
C TYR A 583 14.92 -4.94 10.85
N ARG A 584 15.98 -4.33 10.32
CA ARG A 584 16.54 -3.08 10.86
C ARG A 584 15.53 -1.95 10.80
N GLU A 585 14.90 -1.77 9.64
CA GLU A 585 13.84 -0.77 9.43
C GLU A 585 12.61 -1.05 10.30
N TYR A 586 12.26 -2.32 10.52
CA TYR A 586 11.06 -2.69 11.28
C TYR A 586 11.22 -2.60 12.81
N PHE A 587 12.39 -2.98 13.34
CA PHE A 587 12.64 -2.97 14.79
C PHE A 587 13.22 -1.64 15.31
N HIS A 588 13.85 -0.84 14.46
CA HIS A 588 14.53 0.40 14.84
C HIS A 588 15.50 0.21 16.03
N PRO A 589 16.55 -0.63 15.90
CA PRO A 589 17.49 -0.85 16.99
C PRO A 589 18.36 0.39 17.26
N ASP A 590 18.69 0.61 18.53
CA ASP A 590 19.58 1.69 18.97
C ASP A 590 21.05 1.38 18.64
N GLN A 591 21.40 0.09 18.58
CA GLN A 591 22.73 -0.38 18.23
C GLN A 591 22.68 -1.72 17.50
N GLU A 592 23.53 -1.88 16.49
CA GLU A 592 23.75 -3.14 15.76
C GLU A 592 25.15 -3.70 16.05
N ILE A 593 25.23 -5.00 16.31
CA ILE A 593 26.49 -5.73 16.50
C ILE A 593 26.47 -6.99 15.64
N GLU A 594 27.49 -7.16 14.81
CA GLU A 594 27.67 -8.36 14.00
C GLU A 594 28.78 -9.24 14.58
N ILE A 595 28.51 -10.55 14.66
CA ILE A 595 29.47 -11.57 15.05
C ILE A 595 29.51 -12.65 13.98
N GLU A 596 30.65 -12.78 13.32
CA GLU A 596 30.94 -13.89 12.42
C GLU A 596 31.76 -14.96 13.15
N LYS A 597 31.41 -16.24 12.96
CA LYS A 597 32.19 -17.34 13.53
C LYS A 597 32.17 -18.61 12.69
N TYR A 598 33.31 -19.28 12.68
CA TYR A 598 33.43 -20.66 12.22
C TYR A 598 33.10 -21.61 13.36
N ARG A 599 32.23 -22.59 13.13
CA ARG A 599 31.77 -23.56 14.13
C ARG A 599 31.91 -24.99 13.64
N ARG A 600 32.64 -25.80 14.40
CA ARG A 600 32.56 -27.27 14.35
C ARG A 600 31.61 -27.74 15.44
N ARG A 601 30.59 -28.52 15.09
CA ARG A 601 29.53 -28.94 16.03
C ARG A 601 29.30 -30.44 16.00
N TRP A 602 29.24 -31.03 17.19
CA TRP A 602 28.81 -32.41 17.43
C TRP A 602 27.56 -32.41 18.29
N ARG A 603 26.52 -33.12 17.85
CA ARG A 603 25.40 -33.55 18.71
C ARG A 603 25.74 -34.91 19.28
N ILE A 604 25.78 -35.00 20.60
CA ILE A 604 26.15 -36.22 21.29
C ILE A 604 25.06 -36.66 22.25
N LEU A 605 25.01 -37.96 22.53
CA LEU A 605 24.34 -38.54 23.68
C LEU A 605 25.42 -38.93 24.70
N TYR A 606 25.32 -38.39 25.90
CA TYR A 606 26.18 -38.72 27.04
C TYR A 606 25.29 -39.07 28.24
N GLN A 607 25.47 -40.26 28.80
CA GLN A 607 24.62 -40.80 29.87
C GLN A 607 23.11 -40.65 29.58
N ASN A 608 22.69 -41.01 28.36
CA ASN A 608 21.32 -40.89 27.85
C ASN A 608 20.74 -39.46 27.77
N LYS A 609 21.58 -38.42 27.90
CA LYS A 609 21.18 -37.02 27.73
C LYS A 609 21.83 -36.41 26.49
N ASP A 610 21.11 -35.53 25.82
CA ASP A 610 21.54 -34.88 24.60
C ASP A 610 22.36 -33.61 24.87
N PHE A 611 23.50 -33.47 24.18
CA PHE A 611 24.35 -32.28 24.24
C PHE A 611 24.75 -31.85 22.83
N ALA A 612 24.99 -30.55 22.67
CA ALA A 612 25.66 -29.98 21.52
C ALA A 612 27.00 -29.42 21.97
N VAL A 613 28.09 -30.02 21.50
CA VAL A 613 29.46 -29.58 21.75
C VAL A 613 29.91 -28.82 20.51
N ASN A 614 30.33 -27.57 20.69
CA ASN A 614 30.77 -26.69 19.63
C ASN A 614 32.21 -26.23 19.90
N ILE A 615 33.03 -26.19 18.87
CA ILE A 615 34.31 -25.48 18.86
C ILE A 615 34.15 -24.30 17.90
N ASP A 616 34.26 -23.10 18.46
CA ASP A 616 34.01 -21.84 17.78
C ASP A 616 35.30 -21.04 17.61
N ARG A 617 35.42 -20.38 16.45
CA ARG A 617 36.41 -19.33 16.21
C ARG A 617 35.71 -18.10 15.67
N LEU A 618 35.87 -16.98 16.34
CA LEU A 618 35.30 -15.71 15.92
C LEU A 618 36.18 -15.11 14.81
N VAL A 619 35.56 -14.65 13.74
CA VAL A 619 36.25 -14.04 12.59
C VAL A 619 36.31 -12.53 12.81
N GLY A 620 37.50 -11.93 12.64
CA GLY A 620 37.69 -10.48 12.80
C GLY A 620 37.51 -9.94 14.22
N HIS A 621 37.31 -10.81 15.22
CA HIS A 621 37.16 -10.42 16.62
C HIS A 621 38.53 -10.25 17.30
N PRO A 622 38.72 -9.26 18.19
CA PRO A 622 39.99 -9.04 18.91
C PRO A 622 40.39 -10.23 19.79
N GLN A 623 39.41 -11.04 20.21
CA GLN A 623 39.62 -12.34 20.83
C GLN A 623 39.01 -13.45 19.95
N PRO A 624 39.73 -13.97 18.93
CA PRO A 624 39.16 -14.86 17.92
C PRO A 624 38.90 -16.31 18.39
N GLY A 625 39.24 -16.66 19.64
CA GLY A 625 39.16 -18.03 20.16
C GLY A 625 40.44 -18.83 19.90
N PRO A 626 40.40 -20.17 20.00
CA PRO A 626 39.21 -21.01 19.98
C PRO A 626 38.43 -21.05 21.30
N PHE A 627 37.11 -21.25 21.20
CA PHE A 627 36.21 -21.43 22.34
C PHE A 627 35.50 -22.77 22.27
N LEU A 628 35.41 -23.46 23.41
CA LEU A 628 34.53 -24.60 23.61
C LEU A 628 33.17 -24.09 24.11
N GLU A 629 32.08 -24.47 23.45
CA GLU A 629 30.72 -24.19 23.91
C GLU A 629 29.92 -25.50 24.00
N ILE A 630 29.46 -25.86 25.21
CA ILE A 630 28.62 -27.05 25.43
C ILE A 630 27.21 -26.58 25.79
N LYS A 631 26.21 -27.10 25.07
CA LYS A 631 24.79 -26.75 25.22
C LYS A 631 23.93 -27.97 25.44
N SER A 632 22.94 -27.85 26.32
CA SER A 632 21.95 -28.90 26.54
C SER A 632 20.58 -28.31 26.87
N ARG A 633 19.53 -28.96 26.38
CA ARG A 633 18.14 -28.62 26.69
C ARG A 633 17.69 -29.38 27.93
N ALA A 634 17.11 -28.70 28.89
CA ALA A 634 16.57 -29.25 30.12
C ALA A 634 15.06 -29.00 30.20
N TRP A 635 14.35 -29.95 30.80
CA TRP A 635 12.87 -29.95 30.88
C TRP A 635 12.34 -29.55 32.27
N GLY A 636 13.24 -29.19 33.19
CA GLY A 636 12.92 -28.71 34.54
C GLY A 636 14.19 -28.45 35.36
N ARG A 637 14.06 -27.79 36.52
CA ARG A 637 15.21 -27.35 37.34
C ARG A 637 16.13 -28.50 37.77
N ARG A 638 15.57 -29.63 38.18
CA ARG A 638 16.35 -30.82 38.56
C ARG A 638 17.09 -31.45 37.37
N ASP A 639 16.45 -31.53 36.20
CA ASP A 639 17.10 -32.01 34.97
C ASP A 639 18.21 -31.04 34.53
N ALA A 640 18.01 -29.75 34.77
CA ALA A 640 19.03 -28.73 34.55
C ALA A 640 20.25 -28.96 35.48
N ASP A 641 20.04 -29.13 36.79
CA ASP A 641 21.12 -29.40 37.74
C ASP A 641 21.95 -30.64 37.33
N GLU A 642 21.27 -31.72 36.94
CA GLU A 642 21.90 -32.94 36.47
C GLU A 642 22.70 -32.72 35.16
N ARG A 643 22.15 -32.00 34.18
CA ARG A 643 22.85 -31.69 32.92
C ARG A 643 24.05 -30.77 33.15
N ALA A 644 23.95 -29.80 34.06
CA ALA A 644 25.07 -28.94 34.42
C ALA A 644 26.21 -29.73 35.06
N ALA A 645 25.89 -30.69 35.94
CA ALA A 645 26.88 -31.60 36.53
C ALA A 645 27.58 -32.46 35.46
N LEU A 646 26.82 -33.02 34.50
CA LEU A 646 27.38 -33.78 33.38
C LEU A 646 28.27 -32.93 32.47
N ILE A 647 27.95 -31.65 32.27
CA ILE A 647 28.84 -30.74 31.55
C ILE A 647 30.15 -30.55 32.32
N GLY A 648 30.09 -30.34 33.65
CA GLY A 648 31.29 -30.25 34.49
C GLY A 648 32.16 -31.51 34.41
N GLU A 649 31.55 -32.69 34.42
CA GLU A 649 32.24 -33.97 34.24
C GLU A 649 32.95 -34.05 32.87
N MET A 650 32.27 -33.65 31.79
CA MET A 650 32.88 -33.60 30.45
C MET A 650 34.06 -32.62 30.39
N LEU A 651 33.93 -31.43 30.99
CA LEU A 651 35.02 -30.45 31.05
C LEU A 651 36.24 -31.00 31.79
N GLN A 652 36.04 -31.61 32.96
CA GLN A 652 37.11 -32.21 33.74
C GLN A 652 37.79 -33.35 32.97
N ARG A 653 37.00 -34.22 32.34
CA ARG A 653 37.51 -35.33 31.53
C ARG A 653 38.31 -34.86 30.33
N TRP A 654 37.92 -33.75 29.71
CA TRP A 654 38.65 -33.13 28.61
C TRP A 654 39.75 -32.18 29.07
N GLY A 655 40.02 -32.09 30.37
CA GLY A 655 41.08 -31.26 30.95
C GLY A 655 40.91 -29.77 30.69
N VAL A 656 39.67 -29.28 30.60
CA VAL A 656 39.38 -27.85 30.45
C VAL A 656 39.37 -27.22 31.83
N ASP A 657 40.28 -26.27 32.05
CA ASP A 657 40.39 -25.54 33.32
C ASP A 657 39.15 -24.68 33.57
N THR A 658 38.66 -24.71 34.81
CA THR A 658 37.52 -23.90 35.26
C THR A 658 37.84 -22.40 35.28
N ASP A 659 39.11 -22.03 35.40
CA ASP A 659 39.55 -20.63 35.34
C ASP A 659 39.41 -20.04 33.92
N ASN A 660 39.33 -20.90 32.89
CA ASN A 660 39.13 -20.51 31.51
C ASN A 660 37.65 -20.38 31.12
N LEU A 661 36.72 -20.53 32.07
CA LEU A 661 35.29 -20.39 31.82
C LEU A 661 34.91 -18.95 31.54
N VAL A 662 34.25 -18.74 30.40
CA VAL A 662 33.80 -17.45 29.92
C VAL A 662 32.32 -17.28 30.26
N LYS A 663 32.03 -16.39 31.21
CA LYS A 663 30.66 -16.13 31.69
C LYS A 663 29.88 -15.12 30.83
N GLN A 664 30.52 -14.52 29.84
CA GLN A 664 29.93 -13.53 28.93
C GLN A 664 29.46 -14.17 27.62
N GLU A 665 28.40 -13.64 27.00
CA GLU A 665 28.09 -13.95 25.59
C GLU A 665 29.15 -13.40 24.63
N TYR A 666 29.21 -13.90 23.39
CA TYR A 666 30.25 -13.43 22.44
C TYR A 666 30.13 -11.94 22.13
N ILE A 667 28.92 -11.38 22.18
CA ILE A 667 28.68 -9.94 21.99
C ILE A 667 29.10 -9.08 23.19
N GLU A 668 29.36 -9.70 24.34
CA GLU A 668 29.77 -9.05 25.59
C GLU A 668 31.28 -9.15 25.82
N LEU A 669 31.99 -9.93 24.99
CA LEU A 669 33.44 -9.96 25.01
C LEU A 669 33.96 -8.61 24.53
N GLU A 670 34.75 -7.93 25.35
CA GLU A 670 35.28 -6.60 25.06
C GLU A 670 35.99 -6.56 23.70
N ARG A 671 35.71 -5.48 22.94
CA ARG A 671 36.47 -5.13 21.74
C ARG A 671 37.86 -4.65 22.09
#